data_AF-A0A317FLA8-F1
#
_entry.id   AF-A0A317FLA8-F1
#
_cell.length_a   1.000
_cell.length_b   1.000
_cell.length_c   1.000
_cell.angle_alpha   90.00
_cell.angle_beta   90.00
_cell.angle_gamma   90.00
#
_symmetry.space_group_name_H-M   'P 1'
#
loop_
_entity.id
_entity.type
_entity.pdbx_description
1 polymer ?
#
loop_
_entity_poly.entity_id
_entity_poly.type
_entity_poly.pdbx_seq_one_letter_code
_entity_poly.pdbx_strand_id
1 'polypeptide(L)'
;MLSLILYGRNDNYGYNLHKRAALSLNCMAELLDDEAEEILFVDYNTPNDYPTFPEAIQDTLTAKAKRHLRILRARPALHARFAGRTHLLALEPVARNIALRRANPANRWILSTNTDMIFVPRDGRGLGAILRDLPAGHYGIPRFEIPETLWEGLDRTDARGVIDSFARWGWDLHLNEIVQGMRPFRFDGPGDFQLMLREDLFRLHGFHEDMLLGWHVDANIAKRFSLVYGDVGDLSGELFGYHCDHTRQVTPAHRRDAAQNSVERFFTKVDRPDVPEQAESWGCPDETIEEIRLGSGNTFLGALNTVLRAPLGAPLVSAYVPESRDEVGYTPEHVLPFLLDLFASAPRGTRFGWFGTHAAMLDQFLGAWRALGGSGEILLPADRPALLGQAGRAGLSALPTATILAEADVLVFDFVDAAGGPLPHGETKAVHPVSEALLGIFMEAVLVESGAQADGAAPRRFVGINAIHNGFEHVFGSHVVTARTPFSVRLRHGFVVPEGMSLAADGTLRPTPQDWLRLMLPGPAGRQEAGALVSEPGEAGNVGYGPYLHPLPGRYALAVDFGTNDVIGAAAEATEPPLHRRALTAARMVLGDSATRRARHLVRDALGRERATWVRDRWIKASATDDRYAEVVLEVASEDTIMASRRLLGPEAGRGSVEMSFDVAPDLFLSPERDGIELRVHTNGLRGFRIVRVSARRVGPIPRVATQP
;
A
#
# COMPACT_ATOMS: atom_id res chain seq x y z
N MET A 1 18.90 -39.86 -0.41
CA MET A 1 17.81 -38.95 -0.83
C MET A 1 17.66 -37.86 0.22
N LEU A 2 17.53 -36.61 -0.24
CA LEU A 2 17.82 -35.39 0.53
C LEU A 2 16.79 -34.29 0.19
N SER A 3 16.29 -33.59 1.21
CA SER A 3 15.55 -32.33 1.03
C SER A 3 16.35 -31.18 1.62
N LEU A 4 16.64 -30.15 0.81
CA LEU A 4 17.18 -28.89 1.29
C LEU A 4 16.03 -28.00 1.73
N ILE A 5 16.11 -27.39 2.91
CA ILE A 5 15.13 -26.42 3.39
C ILE A 5 15.79 -25.05 3.56
N LEU A 6 15.21 -24.06 2.89
CA LEU A 6 15.62 -22.66 2.93
C LEU A 6 14.40 -21.77 3.12
N TYR A 7 14.64 -20.53 3.50
CA TYR A 7 13.60 -19.51 3.56
C TYR A 7 14.16 -18.15 3.19
N GLY A 8 13.27 -17.23 2.85
CA GLY A 8 13.63 -15.84 2.60
C GLY A 8 12.40 -14.98 2.35
N ARG A 9 12.65 -13.71 2.07
CA ARG A 9 11.63 -12.71 1.78
C ARG A 9 12.11 -11.83 0.64
N ASN A 10 11.19 -11.34 -0.19
CA ASN A 10 11.53 -10.46 -1.29
C ASN A 10 11.72 -9.00 -0.82
N ASP A 11 12.81 -8.71 -0.10
CA ASP A 11 13.09 -7.39 0.49
C ASP A 11 14.56 -6.92 0.39
N ASN A 12 15.37 -7.60 -0.43
CA ASN A 12 16.80 -7.31 -0.62
C ASN A 12 17.63 -7.27 0.68
N TYR A 13 17.27 -8.10 1.66
CA TYR A 13 17.94 -8.20 2.97
C TYR A 13 19.46 -8.34 2.87
N GLY A 14 20.19 -7.47 3.57
CA GLY A 14 21.66 -7.53 3.64
C GLY A 14 22.36 -7.27 2.32
N TYR A 15 21.82 -6.42 1.44
CA TYR A 15 22.42 -6.04 0.17
C TYR A 15 22.56 -7.18 -0.86
N ASN A 16 22.15 -6.88 -2.10
CA ASN A 16 22.23 -7.75 -3.27
C ASN A 16 21.77 -9.20 -3.03
N LEU A 17 20.75 -9.38 -2.18
CA LEU A 17 20.21 -10.69 -1.80
C LEU A 17 19.81 -11.50 -3.03
N HIS A 18 19.24 -10.83 -4.03
CA HIS A 18 18.83 -11.44 -5.29
C HIS A 18 19.98 -12.17 -5.99
N LYS A 19 21.21 -11.62 -5.95
CA LYS A 19 22.39 -12.29 -6.51
C LYS A 19 22.84 -13.47 -5.66
N ARG A 20 22.94 -13.28 -4.35
CA ARG A 20 23.42 -14.32 -3.42
C ARG A 20 22.51 -15.54 -3.45
N ALA A 21 21.19 -15.32 -3.38
CA ALA A 21 20.20 -16.39 -3.50
C ALA A 21 20.26 -17.12 -4.84
N ALA A 22 20.40 -16.40 -5.96
CA ALA A 22 20.52 -17.05 -7.26
C ALA A 22 21.78 -17.92 -7.35
N LEU A 23 22.94 -17.42 -6.91
CA LEU A 23 24.19 -18.20 -6.85
C LEU A 23 24.02 -19.44 -5.98
N SER A 24 23.50 -19.28 -4.75
CA SER A 24 23.29 -20.35 -3.79
C SER A 24 22.35 -21.43 -4.33
N LEU A 25 21.15 -21.06 -4.79
CA LEU A 25 20.16 -22.00 -5.32
C LEU A 25 20.67 -22.75 -6.56
N ASN A 26 21.37 -22.06 -7.47
CA ASN A 26 21.94 -22.69 -8.64
C ASN A 26 23.07 -23.67 -8.29
N CYS A 27 23.97 -23.29 -7.37
CA CYS A 27 25.05 -24.17 -6.92
C CYS A 27 24.52 -25.37 -6.14
N MET A 28 23.55 -25.17 -5.24
CA MET A 28 22.90 -26.27 -4.52
C MET A 28 22.24 -27.25 -5.48
N ALA A 29 21.46 -26.74 -6.45
CA ALA A 29 20.82 -27.59 -7.44
C ALA A 29 21.84 -28.32 -8.34
N GLU A 30 22.98 -27.71 -8.64
CA GLU A 30 24.05 -28.35 -9.41
C GLU A 30 24.58 -29.62 -8.73
N LEU A 31 24.50 -29.70 -7.39
CA LEU A 31 24.94 -30.84 -6.59
C LEU A 31 23.85 -31.90 -6.32
N LEU A 32 22.63 -31.71 -6.84
CA LEU A 32 21.54 -32.69 -6.76
C LEU A 32 21.47 -33.52 -8.03
N ASP A 33 21.47 -34.84 -7.91
CA ASP A 33 21.55 -35.76 -9.05
C ASP A 33 20.30 -36.62 -9.22
N ASP A 34 19.47 -36.73 -8.17
CA ASP A 34 18.27 -37.56 -8.15
C ASP A 34 17.00 -36.70 -8.24
N GLU A 35 15.99 -37.13 -9.01
CA GLU A 35 14.73 -36.39 -9.17
C GLU A 35 13.90 -36.31 -7.88
N ALA A 36 14.11 -37.23 -6.94
CA ALA A 36 13.47 -37.20 -5.62
C ALA A 36 14.11 -36.17 -4.67
N GLU A 37 15.32 -35.70 -4.99
CA GLU A 37 15.97 -34.61 -4.26
C GLU A 37 15.32 -33.28 -4.61
N GLU A 38 15.19 -32.42 -3.60
CA GLU A 38 14.40 -31.21 -3.72
C GLU A 38 14.99 -30.07 -2.91
N ILE A 39 14.67 -28.86 -3.35
CA ILE A 39 14.92 -27.63 -2.63
C ILE A 39 13.56 -27.04 -2.26
N LEU A 40 13.22 -27.03 -0.98
CA LEU A 40 12.04 -26.33 -0.48
C LEU A 40 12.45 -24.94 -0.03
N PHE A 41 11.93 -23.92 -0.72
CA PHE A 41 12.13 -22.53 -0.37
C PHE A 41 10.84 -21.96 0.21
N VAL A 42 10.86 -21.52 1.46
CA VAL A 42 9.73 -20.82 2.06
C VAL A 42 9.86 -19.33 1.83
N ASP A 43 9.03 -18.79 0.94
CA ASP A 43 8.88 -17.35 0.79
C ASP A 43 7.98 -16.84 1.92
N TYR A 44 8.56 -16.07 2.85
CA TYR A 44 7.94 -15.72 4.10
C TYR A 44 7.56 -14.24 4.14
N ASN A 45 6.26 -13.97 4.29
CA ASN A 45 5.68 -12.65 4.54
C ASN A 45 5.90 -11.63 3.42
N THR A 46 6.38 -12.03 2.24
CA THR A 46 6.42 -11.14 1.05
C THR A 46 5.01 -10.57 0.81
N PRO A 47 4.86 -9.24 0.65
CA PRO A 47 3.56 -8.61 0.42
C PRO A 47 2.79 -9.28 -0.71
N ASN A 48 1.46 -9.35 -0.60
CA ASN A 48 0.62 -10.02 -1.59
C ASN A 48 0.70 -9.37 -2.99
N ASP A 49 1.13 -8.11 -3.07
CA ASP A 49 1.31 -7.37 -4.32
C ASP A 49 2.60 -7.75 -5.06
N TYR A 50 3.54 -8.45 -4.40
CA TYR A 50 4.81 -8.85 -4.99
C TYR A 50 4.84 -10.35 -5.28
N PRO A 51 5.58 -10.77 -6.33
CA PRO A 51 5.89 -12.17 -6.55
C PRO A 51 6.75 -12.71 -5.41
N THR A 52 6.76 -14.03 -5.21
CA THR A 52 7.68 -14.62 -4.23
C THR A 52 9.12 -14.33 -4.63
N PHE A 53 10.03 -14.41 -3.67
CA PHE A 53 11.42 -14.10 -3.92
C PHE A 53 12.02 -14.96 -5.06
N PRO A 54 11.84 -16.30 -5.13
CA PRO A 54 12.36 -17.06 -6.26
C PRO A 54 11.67 -16.78 -7.61
N GLU A 55 10.40 -16.34 -7.61
CA GLU A 55 9.73 -15.87 -8.84
C GLU A 55 10.36 -14.56 -9.34
N ALA A 56 10.79 -13.68 -8.44
CA ALA A 56 11.41 -12.40 -8.77
C ALA A 56 12.82 -12.52 -9.38
N ILE A 57 13.53 -13.62 -9.13
CA ILE A 57 14.88 -13.89 -9.66
C ILE A 57 14.91 -15.03 -10.68
N GLN A 58 13.75 -15.51 -11.12
CA GLN A 58 13.63 -16.72 -11.93
C GLN A 58 14.39 -16.65 -13.26
N ASP A 59 14.60 -15.46 -13.81
CA ASP A 59 15.38 -15.21 -15.03
C ASP A 59 16.87 -15.54 -14.85
N THR A 60 17.35 -15.52 -13.61
CA THR A 60 18.75 -15.83 -13.26
C THR A 60 18.94 -17.24 -12.66
N LEU A 61 17.88 -18.03 -12.58
CA LEU A 61 17.93 -19.42 -12.13
C LEU A 61 18.15 -20.38 -13.30
N THR A 62 19.03 -21.35 -13.11
CA THR A 62 19.29 -22.44 -14.06
C THR A 62 18.06 -23.33 -14.22
N ALA A 63 17.97 -24.04 -15.36
CA ALA A 63 16.90 -25.02 -15.57
C ALA A 63 16.91 -26.13 -14.51
N LYS A 64 18.11 -26.54 -14.05
CA LYS A 64 18.29 -27.52 -12.98
C LYS A 64 17.72 -27.01 -11.65
N ALA A 65 18.03 -25.77 -11.27
CA ALA A 65 17.45 -25.15 -10.07
C ALA A 65 15.92 -25.08 -10.14
N LYS A 66 15.34 -24.61 -11.25
CA LYS A 66 13.88 -24.52 -11.42
C LYS A 66 13.18 -25.88 -11.26
N ARG A 67 13.81 -26.96 -11.71
CA ARG A 67 13.27 -28.33 -11.61
C ARG A 67 13.21 -28.83 -10.17
N HIS A 68 14.29 -28.64 -9.40
CA HIS A 68 14.37 -29.11 -8.00
C HIS A 68 13.66 -28.18 -7.01
N LEU A 69 13.42 -26.92 -7.39
CA LEU A 69 12.84 -25.92 -6.52
C LEU A 69 11.32 -26.08 -6.35
N ARG A 70 10.88 -26.10 -5.09
CA ARG A 70 9.49 -25.97 -4.64
C ARG A 70 9.40 -24.71 -3.81
N ILE A 71 8.51 -23.80 -4.18
CA ILE A 71 8.33 -22.54 -3.45
C ILE A 71 7.07 -22.69 -2.60
N LEU A 72 7.21 -22.49 -1.29
CA LEU A 72 6.09 -22.54 -0.35
C LEU A 72 5.83 -21.13 0.15
N ARG A 73 4.67 -20.56 -0.16
CA ARG A 73 4.36 -19.16 0.15
C ARG A 73 3.65 -19.04 1.50
N ALA A 74 4.35 -18.51 2.49
CA ALA A 74 3.78 -18.10 3.77
C ALA A 74 3.32 -16.63 3.67
N ARG A 75 2.02 -16.42 3.50
CA ARG A 75 1.44 -15.08 3.25
C ARG A 75 1.50 -14.16 4.48
N PRO A 76 1.40 -12.83 4.30
CA PRO A 76 1.44 -11.88 5.42
C PRO A 76 0.42 -12.12 6.53
N ALA A 77 -0.77 -12.64 6.20
CA ALA A 77 -1.80 -13.00 7.18
C ALA A 77 -1.29 -14.04 8.20
N LEU A 78 -0.43 -14.98 7.78
CA LEU A 78 0.19 -15.95 8.68
C LEU A 78 1.16 -15.26 9.64
N HIS A 79 1.98 -14.34 9.13
CA HIS A 79 2.93 -13.59 9.95
C HIS A 79 2.23 -12.65 10.96
N ALA A 80 1.06 -12.11 10.63
CA ALA A 80 0.30 -11.22 11.52
C ALA A 80 0.03 -11.85 12.91
N ARG A 81 -0.09 -13.19 12.98
CA ARG A 81 -0.23 -13.95 14.25
C ARG A 81 0.95 -13.78 15.20
N PHE A 82 2.12 -13.42 14.67
CA PHE A 82 3.38 -13.28 15.39
C PHE A 82 3.88 -11.85 15.48
N ALA A 83 3.30 -10.91 14.71
CA ALA A 83 3.80 -9.54 14.57
C ALA A 83 3.96 -8.81 15.92
N GLY A 84 3.10 -9.07 16.90
CA GLY A 84 3.21 -8.49 18.25
C GLY A 84 4.33 -9.07 19.13
N ARG A 85 5.01 -10.14 18.68
CA ARG A 85 6.04 -10.88 19.44
C ARG A 85 7.43 -10.79 18.80
N THR A 86 7.56 -10.13 17.66
CA THR A 86 8.79 -10.12 16.87
C THR A 86 8.99 -8.80 16.13
N HIS A 87 10.25 -8.45 15.89
CA HIS A 87 10.65 -7.34 15.03
C HIS A 87 11.11 -7.82 13.64
N LEU A 88 11.18 -9.14 13.43
CA LEU A 88 11.67 -9.77 12.21
C LEU A 88 10.54 -9.92 11.20
N LEU A 89 10.84 -9.67 9.92
CA LEU A 89 9.87 -9.83 8.84
C LEU A 89 9.81 -11.28 8.31
N ALA A 90 10.82 -12.10 8.61
CA ALA A 90 10.86 -13.52 8.29
C ALA A 90 11.22 -14.32 9.55
N LEU A 91 10.45 -15.38 9.85
CA LEU A 91 10.58 -16.15 11.08
C LEU A 91 11.18 -17.51 10.76
N GLU A 92 12.49 -17.62 10.99
CA GLU A 92 13.29 -18.82 10.70
C GLU A 92 12.66 -20.13 11.20
N PRO A 93 12.33 -20.31 12.50
CA PRO A 93 11.86 -21.61 12.98
C PRO A 93 10.52 -22.02 12.34
N VAL A 94 9.60 -21.06 12.17
CA VAL A 94 8.29 -21.29 11.54
C VAL A 94 8.49 -21.65 10.06
N ALA A 95 9.32 -20.90 9.34
CA ALA A 95 9.58 -21.16 7.93
C ALA A 95 10.24 -22.53 7.71
N ARG A 96 11.28 -22.86 8.46
CA ARG A 96 11.94 -24.17 8.37
C ARG A 96 10.97 -25.33 8.68
N ASN A 97 10.09 -25.16 9.65
CA ASN A 97 9.07 -26.16 9.98
C ASN A 97 7.98 -26.31 8.90
N ILE A 98 7.55 -25.21 8.27
CA ILE A 98 6.63 -25.24 7.11
C ILE A 98 7.23 -26.09 6.00
N ALA A 99 8.52 -25.90 5.69
CA ALA A 99 9.25 -26.69 4.71
C ALA A 99 9.36 -28.15 5.12
N LEU A 100 9.79 -28.42 6.36
CA LEU A 100 9.99 -29.76 6.90
C LEU A 100 8.71 -30.62 6.82
N ARG A 101 7.55 -30.06 7.18
CA ARG A 101 6.27 -30.77 7.07
C ARG A 101 5.91 -31.16 5.64
N ARG A 102 6.39 -30.40 4.65
CA ARG A 102 6.08 -30.56 3.23
C ARG A 102 7.21 -31.21 2.43
N ALA A 103 8.32 -31.54 3.09
CA ALA A 103 9.42 -32.28 2.53
C ALA A 103 9.01 -33.72 2.21
N ASN A 104 9.49 -34.22 1.07
CA ASN A 104 9.26 -35.55 0.53
C ASN A 104 9.51 -36.62 1.62
N PRO A 105 8.48 -37.43 1.96
CA PRO A 105 8.60 -38.43 3.02
C PRO A 105 9.58 -39.56 2.69
N ALA A 106 9.94 -39.75 1.41
CA ALA A 106 10.96 -40.71 1.01
C ALA A 106 12.39 -40.22 1.32
N ASN A 107 12.60 -38.92 1.54
CA ASN A 107 13.92 -38.37 1.80
C ASN A 107 14.34 -38.63 3.26
N ARG A 108 15.48 -39.30 3.41
CA ARG A 108 16.05 -39.65 4.73
C ARG A 108 16.61 -38.41 5.44
N TRP A 109 17.23 -37.52 4.68
CA TRP A 109 17.98 -36.39 5.19
C TRP A 109 17.28 -35.07 4.92
N ILE A 110 17.34 -34.17 5.90
CA ILE A 110 17.06 -32.75 5.76
C ILE A 110 18.38 -31.99 5.89
N LEU A 111 18.69 -31.15 4.91
CA LEU A 111 19.73 -30.14 5.03
C LEU A 111 19.06 -28.79 5.28
N SER A 112 19.19 -28.29 6.51
CA SER A 112 18.80 -26.94 6.88
C SER A 112 19.97 -26.00 6.60
N THR A 113 19.76 -25.00 5.75
CA THR A 113 20.80 -24.05 5.33
C THR A 113 20.21 -22.67 5.00
N ASN A 114 21.07 -21.73 4.62
CA ASN A 114 20.75 -20.34 4.30
C ASN A 114 20.92 -20.06 2.80
N THR A 115 20.34 -18.94 2.34
CA THR A 115 20.23 -18.61 0.91
C THR A 115 21.49 -17.94 0.33
N ASP A 116 22.57 -17.92 1.09
CA ASP A 116 23.88 -17.34 0.78
C ASP A 116 25.01 -18.36 0.92
N MET A 117 24.67 -19.65 1.05
CA MET A 117 25.64 -20.72 1.11
C MET A 117 25.96 -21.32 -0.25
N ILE A 118 27.24 -21.58 -0.49
CA ILE A 118 27.74 -22.37 -1.63
C ILE A 118 28.51 -23.57 -1.08
N PHE A 119 28.12 -24.76 -1.50
CA PHE A 119 28.77 -25.99 -1.07
C PHE A 119 29.77 -26.48 -2.12
N VAL A 120 30.94 -26.92 -1.65
CA VAL A 120 32.03 -27.37 -2.50
C VAL A 120 32.46 -28.78 -2.07
N PRO A 121 32.09 -29.81 -2.83
CA PRO A 121 32.54 -31.19 -2.59
C PRO A 121 34.05 -31.32 -2.70
N ARG A 122 34.67 -32.13 -1.84
CA ARG A 122 36.13 -32.33 -1.82
C ARG A 122 36.63 -33.22 -2.96
N ASP A 123 35.78 -34.06 -3.51
CA ASP A 123 36.09 -35.01 -4.58
C ASP A 123 35.15 -34.91 -5.79
N GLY A 124 34.36 -33.83 -5.87
CA GLY A 124 33.44 -33.54 -6.98
C GLY A 124 32.13 -34.32 -6.98
N ARG A 125 31.89 -35.22 -6.02
CA ARG A 125 30.60 -35.94 -5.90
C ARG A 125 29.45 -35.00 -5.56
N GLY A 126 28.25 -35.31 -6.07
CA GLY A 126 27.00 -34.68 -5.64
C GLY A 126 26.64 -35.01 -4.19
N LEU A 127 25.74 -34.22 -3.59
CA LEU A 127 25.35 -34.38 -2.18
C LEU A 127 24.74 -35.76 -1.92
N GLY A 128 23.85 -36.25 -2.80
CA GLY A 128 23.24 -37.56 -2.65
C GLY A 128 24.25 -38.71 -2.53
N ALA A 129 25.39 -38.62 -3.23
CA ALA A 129 26.46 -39.61 -3.18
C ALA A 129 27.30 -39.51 -1.89
N ILE A 130 27.54 -38.30 -1.38
CA ILE A 130 28.20 -38.10 -0.08
C ILE A 130 27.35 -38.66 1.07
N LEU A 131 26.03 -38.50 0.98
CA LEU A 131 25.11 -38.83 2.08
C LEU A 131 24.58 -40.28 2.08
N ARG A 132 24.83 -41.04 1.02
CA ARG A 132 24.24 -42.37 0.80
C ARG A 132 24.52 -43.33 1.96
N ASP A 133 25.79 -43.45 2.32
CA ASP A 133 26.28 -44.40 3.32
C ASP A 133 26.54 -43.74 4.68
N LEU A 134 26.11 -42.48 4.84
CA LEU A 134 26.31 -41.75 6.09
C LEU A 134 25.47 -42.39 7.21
N PRO A 135 26.08 -42.67 8.39
CA PRO A 135 25.35 -43.18 9.55
C PRO A 135 24.25 -42.21 10.00
N ALA A 136 23.29 -42.71 10.77
CA ALA A 136 22.31 -41.88 11.45
C ALA A 136 23.00 -40.87 12.37
N GLY A 137 22.58 -39.60 12.35
CA GLY A 137 23.18 -38.58 13.20
C GLY A 137 22.81 -37.14 12.84
N HIS A 138 23.55 -36.21 13.43
CA HIS A 138 23.53 -34.78 13.12
C HIS A 138 24.94 -34.35 12.72
N TYR A 139 25.08 -33.72 11.55
CA TYR A 139 26.38 -33.36 10.97
C TYR A 139 26.47 -31.89 10.58
N GLY A 140 27.68 -31.34 10.73
CA GLY A 140 28.06 -29.98 10.37
C GLY A 140 29.30 -29.93 9.45
N ILE A 141 29.57 -28.77 8.87
CA ILE A 141 30.78 -28.45 8.09
C ILE A 141 31.37 -27.12 8.56
N PRO A 142 32.67 -26.85 8.33
CA PRO A 142 33.23 -25.52 8.51
C PRO A 142 32.60 -24.52 7.54
N ARG A 143 32.41 -23.30 8.04
CA ARG A 143 31.93 -22.13 7.29
C ARG A 143 33.12 -21.23 6.96
N PHE A 144 33.28 -20.88 5.68
CA PHE A 144 34.29 -19.94 5.21
C PHE A 144 33.63 -18.69 4.64
N GLU A 145 34.13 -17.51 5.00
CA GLU A 145 33.61 -16.25 4.49
C GLU A 145 34.19 -15.89 3.13
N ILE A 146 33.32 -15.49 2.19
CA ILE A 146 33.73 -14.95 0.90
C ILE A 146 33.43 -13.44 0.86
N PRO A 147 34.46 -12.59 0.72
CA PRO A 147 34.28 -11.15 0.59
C PRO A 147 33.30 -10.75 -0.51
N GLU A 148 32.48 -9.73 -0.22
CA GLU A 148 31.41 -9.25 -1.12
C GLU A 148 31.86 -9.02 -2.56
N THR A 149 32.98 -8.33 -2.77
CA THR A 149 33.51 -8.02 -4.12
C THR A 149 33.79 -9.28 -4.95
N LEU A 150 34.14 -10.40 -4.33
CA LEU A 150 34.46 -11.63 -5.08
C LEU A 150 33.19 -12.27 -5.63
N TRP A 151 32.20 -12.53 -4.77
CA TRP A 151 30.97 -13.17 -5.21
C TRP A 151 30.10 -12.25 -6.08
N GLU A 152 30.23 -10.92 -5.91
CA GLU A 152 29.58 -9.92 -6.78
C GLU A 152 30.01 -10.01 -8.24
N GLY A 153 31.21 -10.50 -8.53
CA GLY A 153 31.73 -10.62 -9.89
C GLY A 153 31.23 -11.84 -10.66
N LEU A 154 30.60 -12.80 -9.99
CA LEU A 154 30.27 -14.10 -10.57
C LEU A 154 29.02 -14.08 -11.46
N ASP A 155 28.99 -14.94 -12.48
CA ASP A 155 27.78 -15.20 -13.26
C ASP A 155 26.83 -16.11 -12.46
N ARG A 156 25.59 -15.66 -12.27
CA ARG A 156 24.57 -16.40 -11.52
C ARG A 156 24.23 -17.73 -12.19
N THR A 157 24.36 -17.82 -13.51
CA THR A 157 23.92 -18.97 -14.30
C THR A 157 24.99 -20.04 -14.50
N ASP A 158 26.26 -19.73 -14.23
CA ASP A 158 27.38 -20.68 -14.30
C ASP A 158 27.65 -21.36 -12.95
N ALA A 159 26.69 -22.17 -12.49
CA ALA A 159 26.77 -22.82 -11.18
C ALA A 159 28.06 -23.64 -10.99
N ARG A 160 28.49 -24.37 -12.03
CA ARG A 160 29.71 -25.19 -11.98
C ARG A 160 30.95 -24.32 -11.87
N GLY A 161 31.08 -23.29 -12.72
CA GLY A 161 32.21 -22.37 -12.66
C GLY A 161 32.28 -21.58 -11.35
N VAL A 162 31.14 -21.29 -10.72
CA VAL A 162 31.07 -20.70 -9.38
C VAL A 162 31.63 -21.65 -8.31
N ILE A 163 31.17 -22.91 -8.29
CA ILE A 163 31.69 -23.94 -7.38
C ILE A 163 33.21 -24.10 -7.55
N ASP A 164 33.68 -24.19 -8.80
CA ASP A 164 35.10 -24.33 -9.12
C ASP A 164 35.92 -23.10 -8.69
N SER A 165 35.35 -21.90 -8.87
CA SER A 165 35.97 -20.65 -8.43
C SER A 165 36.14 -20.62 -6.91
N PHE A 166 35.10 -21.00 -6.16
CA PHE A 166 35.16 -21.06 -4.69
C PHE A 166 36.14 -22.13 -4.19
N ALA A 167 36.13 -23.31 -4.83
CA ALA A 167 37.08 -24.39 -4.52
C ALA A 167 38.53 -23.92 -4.65
N ARG A 168 38.83 -23.11 -5.67
CA ARG A 168 40.15 -22.55 -5.92
C ARG A 168 40.46 -21.35 -5.02
N TRP A 169 39.57 -20.37 -4.94
CA TRP A 169 39.75 -19.15 -4.14
C TRP A 169 39.96 -19.43 -2.67
N GLY A 170 39.31 -20.47 -2.13
CA GLY A 170 39.55 -20.94 -0.76
C GLY A 170 41.03 -21.12 -0.44
N TRP A 171 41.81 -21.63 -1.40
CA TRP A 171 43.25 -21.85 -1.27
C TRP A 171 44.07 -20.66 -1.78
N ASP A 172 43.83 -20.22 -3.02
CA ASP A 172 44.60 -19.17 -3.69
C ASP A 172 44.56 -17.84 -2.93
N LEU A 173 43.43 -17.54 -2.29
CA LEU A 173 43.18 -16.28 -1.59
C LEU A 173 43.17 -16.44 -0.07
N HIS A 174 43.62 -17.60 0.44
CA HIS A 174 43.75 -17.87 1.88
C HIS A 174 42.44 -17.72 2.67
N LEU A 175 41.30 -18.10 2.09
CA LEU A 175 39.97 -17.95 2.72
C LEU A 175 39.56 -19.15 3.58
N ASN A 176 40.25 -20.29 3.47
CA ASN A 176 39.94 -21.50 4.23
C ASN A 176 40.47 -21.41 5.69
N GLU A 177 39.73 -20.76 6.57
CA GLU A 177 39.95 -20.77 8.03
C GLU A 177 38.89 -21.62 8.74
N ILE A 178 39.28 -22.76 9.33
CA ILE A 178 38.36 -23.58 10.12
C ILE A 178 38.27 -23.01 11.53
N VAL A 179 37.14 -22.36 11.82
CA VAL A 179 36.83 -21.84 13.16
C VAL A 179 36.02 -22.86 13.95
N GLN A 180 36.54 -23.30 15.10
CA GLN A 180 35.87 -24.26 15.97
C GLN A 180 34.84 -23.57 16.87
N GLY A 181 33.68 -24.23 17.02
CA GLY A 181 32.59 -23.79 17.88
C GLY A 181 32.61 -24.42 19.29
N MET A 182 31.62 -24.08 20.10
CA MET A 182 31.40 -24.70 21.41
C MET A 182 30.57 -25.98 21.31
N ARG A 183 30.85 -26.99 22.15
CA ARG A 183 30.01 -28.19 22.20
C ARG A 183 28.55 -27.85 22.55
N PRO A 184 27.55 -28.50 21.91
CA PRO A 184 27.70 -29.63 20.99
C PRO A 184 28.01 -29.24 19.53
N PHE A 185 28.03 -27.95 19.20
CA PHE A 185 28.34 -27.44 17.86
C PHE A 185 29.84 -27.52 17.58
N ARG A 186 30.23 -28.03 16.41
CA ARG A 186 31.64 -28.24 16.10
C ARG A 186 32.32 -27.02 15.47
N PHE A 187 31.57 -26.24 14.71
CA PHE A 187 32.08 -25.12 13.91
C PHE A 187 31.32 -23.84 14.23
N ASP A 188 31.95 -22.71 13.92
CA ASP A 188 31.28 -21.40 13.93
C ASP A 188 30.16 -21.32 12.89
N GLY A 189 29.15 -20.50 13.16
CA GLY A 189 27.95 -20.36 12.32
C GLY A 189 27.19 -21.66 12.06
N PRO A 190 26.76 -22.43 13.09
CA PRO A 190 26.22 -23.77 12.89
C PRO A 190 24.91 -23.79 12.09
N GLY A 191 24.19 -22.69 11.96
CA GLY A 191 22.97 -22.58 11.15
C GLY A 191 23.15 -22.65 9.64
N ASP A 192 24.36 -22.40 9.13
CA ASP A 192 24.63 -22.41 7.69
C ASP A 192 24.60 -23.81 7.08
N PHE A 193 24.85 -24.84 7.90
CA PHE A 193 24.72 -26.23 7.49
C PHE A 193 24.39 -27.12 8.68
N GLN A 194 23.16 -27.64 8.70
CA GLN A 194 22.74 -28.68 9.64
C GLN A 194 22.09 -29.83 8.87
N LEU A 195 22.80 -30.95 8.80
CA LEU A 195 22.30 -32.16 8.18
C LEU A 195 21.72 -33.08 9.26
N MET A 196 20.41 -33.32 9.19
CA MET A 196 19.65 -34.03 10.22
C MET A 196 18.76 -35.10 9.61
N LEU A 197 18.51 -36.16 10.36
CA LEU A 197 17.53 -37.16 9.96
C LEU A 197 16.12 -36.56 9.97
N ARG A 198 15.39 -36.77 8.87
CA ARG A 198 14.01 -36.30 8.72
C ARG A 198 13.10 -36.91 9.78
N GLU A 199 13.22 -38.21 10.02
CA GLU A 199 12.39 -38.92 11.02
C GLU A 199 12.56 -38.34 12.42
N ASP A 200 13.78 -37.97 12.80
CA ASP A 200 14.06 -37.37 14.09
C ASP A 200 13.51 -35.95 14.17
N LEU A 201 13.65 -35.15 13.13
CA LEU A 201 13.05 -33.82 13.10
C LEU A 201 11.53 -33.88 13.34
N PHE A 202 10.82 -34.87 12.78
CA PHE A 202 9.40 -35.08 13.10
C PHE A 202 9.19 -35.53 14.55
N ARG A 203 9.99 -36.49 15.03
CA ARG A 203 9.93 -37.00 16.42
C ARG A 203 10.21 -35.93 17.47
N LEU A 204 11.05 -34.95 17.15
CA LEU A 204 11.43 -33.84 18.02
C LEU A 204 10.51 -32.61 17.89
N HIS A 205 9.53 -32.66 16.97
CA HIS A 205 8.63 -31.55 16.61
C HIS A 205 9.33 -30.35 15.97
N GLY A 206 10.39 -30.59 15.20
CA GLY A 206 11.08 -29.57 14.38
C GLY A 206 11.84 -28.52 15.20
N PHE A 207 11.98 -27.33 14.62
CA PHE A 207 12.57 -26.15 15.26
C PHE A 207 11.59 -25.52 16.24
N HIS A 208 12.07 -24.96 17.36
CA HIS A 208 11.18 -24.39 18.37
C HIS A 208 10.57 -23.05 17.92
N GLU A 209 9.25 -23.01 17.69
CA GLU A 209 8.57 -21.86 17.06
C GLU A 209 8.35 -20.65 17.98
N ASP A 210 8.65 -20.78 19.26
CA ASP A 210 8.69 -19.64 20.18
C ASP A 210 9.95 -18.77 20.01
N MET A 211 10.92 -19.22 19.23
CA MET A 211 12.20 -18.54 18.99
C MET A 211 12.08 -17.40 17.96
N LEU A 212 11.21 -16.42 18.25
CA LEU A 212 10.77 -15.39 17.32
C LEU A 212 11.68 -14.17 17.22
N LEU A 213 12.76 -14.10 17.98
CA LEU A 213 13.62 -12.91 18.08
C LEU A 213 14.94 -13.04 17.30
N GLY A 214 15.12 -14.12 16.53
CA GLY A 214 16.36 -14.39 15.82
C GLY A 214 17.49 -14.83 16.74
N TRP A 215 18.59 -15.27 16.12
CA TRP A 215 19.74 -15.91 16.76
C TRP A 215 19.40 -17.22 17.52
N HIS A 216 20.38 -18.11 17.59
CA HIS A 216 20.37 -19.35 18.40
C HIS A 216 19.35 -20.42 18.00
N VAL A 217 18.60 -20.28 16.91
CA VAL A 217 17.62 -21.29 16.46
C VAL A 217 18.33 -22.59 16.07
N ASP A 218 19.41 -22.44 15.31
CA ASP A 218 20.39 -23.46 14.96
C ASP A 218 21.10 -24.06 16.19
N ALA A 219 21.41 -23.21 17.17
CA ALA A 219 21.98 -23.65 18.43
C ALA A 219 20.99 -24.53 19.25
N ASN A 220 19.71 -24.15 19.27
CA ASN A 220 18.67 -24.93 19.92
C ASN A 220 18.53 -26.32 19.30
N ILE A 221 18.45 -26.40 17.96
CA ILE A 221 18.23 -27.70 17.31
C ILE A 221 19.44 -28.62 17.48
N ALA A 222 20.69 -28.12 17.41
CA ALA A 222 21.83 -28.99 17.66
C ALA A 222 21.89 -29.49 19.10
N LYS A 223 21.52 -28.66 20.08
CA LYS A 223 21.40 -29.08 21.49
C LYS A 223 20.40 -30.21 21.65
N ARG A 224 19.26 -30.13 20.97
CA ARG A 224 18.23 -31.17 20.99
C ARG A 224 18.73 -32.47 20.38
N PHE A 225 19.37 -32.39 19.21
CA PHE A 225 20.00 -33.55 18.58
C PHE A 225 21.16 -34.11 19.42
N SER A 226 21.88 -33.29 20.19
CA SER A 226 22.97 -33.79 21.02
C SER A 226 22.52 -34.65 22.19
N LEU A 227 21.27 -34.49 22.63
CA LEU A 227 20.66 -35.37 23.63
C LEU A 227 20.32 -36.76 23.05
N VAL A 228 20.33 -36.91 21.73
CA VAL A 228 20.10 -38.18 21.02
C VAL A 228 21.41 -38.80 20.53
N TYR A 229 22.27 -38.00 19.91
CA TYR A 229 23.47 -38.48 19.18
C TYR A 229 24.80 -38.03 19.77
N GLY A 230 24.82 -37.16 20.78
CA GLY A 230 26.05 -36.52 21.26
C GLY A 230 26.50 -35.33 20.40
N ASP A 231 27.79 -35.04 20.37
CA ASP A 231 28.33 -33.89 19.64
C ASP A 231 28.07 -33.99 18.12
N VAL A 232 27.98 -32.84 17.45
CA VAL A 232 27.76 -32.77 15.99
C VAL A 232 28.91 -33.45 15.23
N GLY A 233 28.55 -34.34 14.30
CA GLY A 233 29.47 -35.03 13.40
C GLY A 233 30.15 -34.10 12.40
N ASP A 234 31.29 -34.53 11.87
CA ASP A 234 32.15 -33.72 11.00
C ASP A 234 32.13 -34.22 9.55
N LEU A 235 31.72 -33.34 8.64
CA LEU A 235 31.76 -33.60 7.20
C LEU A 235 32.83 -32.78 6.45
N SER A 236 33.77 -32.15 7.15
CA SER A 236 34.84 -31.34 6.55
C SER A 236 35.76 -32.12 5.61
N GLY A 237 35.88 -33.44 5.77
CA GLY A 237 36.61 -34.32 4.85
C GLY A 237 35.91 -34.49 3.50
N GLU A 238 34.60 -34.25 3.44
CA GLU A 238 33.75 -34.52 2.28
C GLU A 238 33.27 -33.22 1.61
N LEU A 239 33.01 -32.18 2.39
CA LEU A 239 32.32 -30.97 1.94
C LEU A 239 32.79 -29.72 2.67
N PHE A 240 32.98 -28.64 1.92
CA PHE A 240 33.20 -27.28 2.45
C PHE A 240 31.99 -26.38 2.19
N GLY A 241 31.73 -25.47 3.13
CA GLY A 241 30.66 -24.47 3.04
C GLY A 241 31.25 -23.07 2.97
N TYR A 242 30.90 -22.34 1.92
CA TYR A 242 31.31 -20.95 1.73
C TYR A 242 30.08 -20.04 1.84
N HIS A 243 30.16 -19.10 2.76
CA HIS A 243 29.12 -18.10 3.00
C HIS A 243 29.45 -16.84 2.19
N CYS A 244 28.47 -16.36 1.43
CA CYS A 244 28.56 -15.08 0.74
C CYS A 244 28.31 -13.96 1.76
N ASP A 245 29.40 -13.38 2.27
CA ASP A 245 29.38 -12.27 3.24
C ASP A 245 28.47 -11.13 2.76
N HIS A 246 27.91 -10.39 3.70
CA HIS A 246 26.90 -9.37 3.46
C HIS A 246 26.83 -8.32 4.58
N THR A 247 27.99 -8.07 5.21
CA THR A 247 28.13 -7.20 6.39
C THR A 247 28.39 -5.73 6.06
N ARG A 248 28.51 -5.33 4.77
CA ARG A 248 28.60 -3.91 4.38
C ARG A 248 27.37 -3.09 4.78
N GLN A 249 26.21 -3.74 4.94
CA GLN A 249 25.00 -3.11 5.46
C GLN A 249 24.56 -3.76 6.77
N VAL A 250 24.32 -2.92 7.79
CA VAL A 250 23.78 -3.39 9.07
C VAL A 250 22.35 -3.86 8.87
N THR A 251 22.14 -5.17 8.93
CA THR A 251 20.81 -5.77 8.86
C THR A 251 20.10 -5.71 10.21
N PRO A 252 18.75 -5.83 10.27
CA PRO A 252 17.99 -5.88 11.51
C PRO A 252 18.54 -6.83 12.59
N ALA A 253 18.95 -8.05 12.22
CA ALA A 253 19.49 -9.03 13.17
C ALA A 253 20.91 -8.68 13.66
N HIS A 254 21.66 -7.89 12.91
CA HIS A 254 23.05 -7.50 13.19
C HIS A 254 23.15 -6.12 13.87
N ARG A 255 22.02 -5.52 14.29
CA ARG A 255 22.04 -4.29 15.09
C ARG A 255 22.48 -4.60 16.52
N ARG A 256 23.31 -3.71 17.09
CA ARG A 256 23.88 -3.85 18.43
C ARG A 256 22.83 -4.07 19.54
N ASP A 257 21.64 -3.50 19.38
CA ASP A 257 20.54 -3.48 20.32
C ASP A 257 19.34 -4.35 19.87
N ALA A 258 19.54 -5.23 18.88
CA ALA A 258 18.51 -6.17 18.46
C ALA A 258 18.15 -7.11 19.61
N ALA A 259 16.85 -7.24 19.89
CA ALA A 259 16.36 -8.27 20.79
C ALA A 259 16.67 -9.65 20.17
N GLN A 260 17.15 -10.59 20.98
CA GLN A 260 17.52 -11.93 20.53
C GLN A 260 16.86 -13.01 21.39
N ASN A 261 16.81 -14.24 20.88
CA ASN A 261 16.30 -15.37 21.65
C ASN A 261 17.16 -15.63 22.90
N SER A 262 16.51 -16.04 23.99
CA SER A 262 17.22 -16.33 25.26
C SER A 262 18.01 -17.63 25.16
N VAL A 263 19.35 -17.54 25.19
CA VAL A 263 20.25 -18.71 25.27
C VAL A 263 19.93 -19.55 26.52
N GLU A 264 19.64 -18.90 27.65
CA GLU A 264 19.30 -19.62 28.87
C GLU A 264 18.07 -20.51 28.70
N ARG A 265 16.99 -19.98 28.11
CA ARG A 265 15.75 -20.73 27.87
C ARG A 265 15.93 -21.77 26.77
N PHE A 266 16.50 -21.39 25.64
CA PHE A 266 16.49 -22.17 24.40
C PHE A 266 17.79 -22.96 24.17
N PHE A 267 18.75 -22.95 25.07
CA PHE A 267 19.95 -23.76 24.95
C PHE A 267 20.41 -24.33 26.29
N THR A 268 20.70 -23.48 27.29
CA THR A 268 21.24 -23.94 28.57
C THR A 268 20.28 -24.86 29.32
N LYS A 269 18.99 -24.48 29.40
CA LYS A 269 17.94 -25.22 30.11
C LYS A 269 17.25 -26.30 29.27
N VAL A 270 17.74 -26.60 28.06
CA VAL A 270 17.19 -27.67 27.23
C VAL A 270 17.75 -29.01 27.70
N ASP A 271 16.91 -29.80 28.38
CA ASP A 271 17.24 -31.10 28.97
C ASP A 271 16.54 -32.29 28.28
N ARG A 272 15.62 -32.01 27.34
CA ARG A 272 14.93 -32.99 26.50
C ARG A 272 15.02 -32.62 25.02
N PRO A 273 14.99 -33.62 24.11
CA PRO A 273 15.19 -33.34 22.70
C PRO A 273 13.92 -32.82 22.01
N ASP A 274 12.74 -33.25 22.41
CA ASP A 274 11.45 -32.89 21.81
C ASP A 274 10.85 -31.58 22.36
N VAL A 275 9.92 -30.99 21.61
CA VAL A 275 9.17 -29.77 21.99
C VAL A 275 7.68 -30.11 22.17
N PRO A 276 7.27 -30.73 23.30
CA PRO A 276 5.90 -31.21 23.47
C PRO A 276 4.83 -30.10 23.38
N GLU A 277 5.16 -28.88 23.78
CA GLU A 277 4.25 -27.73 23.75
C GLU A 277 3.82 -27.29 22.34
N GLN A 278 4.53 -27.71 21.29
CA GLN A 278 4.18 -27.44 19.89
C GLN A 278 3.90 -28.70 19.07
N ALA A 279 3.78 -29.88 19.71
CA ALA A 279 3.65 -31.18 19.03
C ALA A 279 2.56 -31.19 17.95
N GLU A 280 1.42 -30.55 18.24
CA GLU A 280 0.26 -30.50 17.36
C GLU A 280 0.24 -29.26 16.45
N SER A 281 1.10 -28.26 16.67
CA SER A 281 0.99 -26.93 16.03
C SER A 281 2.19 -26.51 15.18
N TRP A 282 3.34 -27.16 15.32
CA TRP A 282 4.56 -26.80 14.58
C TRP A 282 4.36 -26.90 13.06
N GLY A 283 4.97 -26.02 12.27
CA GLY A 283 4.95 -26.06 10.80
C GLY A 283 3.62 -25.69 10.16
N CYS A 284 2.76 -25.02 10.92
CA CYS A 284 1.44 -24.54 10.49
C CYS A 284 0.61 -25.67 9.83
N PRO A 285 0.22 -26.71 10.58
CA PRO A 285 -0.42 -27.90 10.03
C PRO A 285 -1.82 -27.63 9.48
N ASP A 286 -2.56 -26.72 10.12
CA ASP A 286 -3.93 -26.38 9.73
C ASP A 286 -3.98 -25.29 8.64
N GLU A 287 -2.84 -24.75 8.24
CA GLU A 287 -2.74 -23.70 7.23
C GLU A 287 -2.57 -24.30 5.83
N THR A 288 -3.37 -23.80 4.88
CA THR A 288 -3.15 -24.09 3.46
C THR A 288 -2.00 -23.23 2.95
N ILE A 289 -0.83 -23.83 2.81
CA ILE A 289 0.35 -23.17 2.25
C ILE A 289 0.36 -23.41 0.74
N GLU A 290 0.35 -22.32 -0.01
CA GLU A 290 0.43 -22.35 -1.48
C GLU A 290 1.80 -22.86 -1.92
N GLU A 291 1.82 -23.83 -2.82
CA GLU A 291 3.03 -24.30 -3.50
C GLU A 291 3.09 -23.74 -4.92
N ILE A 292 4.19 -23.08 -5.25
CA ILE A 292 4.46 -22.49 -6.56
C ILE A 292 5.62 -23.24 -7.20
N ARG A 293 5.48 -23.53 -8.49
CA ARG A 293 6.52 -24.12 -9.34
C ARG A 293 6.90 -23.15 -10.44
N LEU A 294 8.20 -22.99 -10.65
CA LEU A 294 8.71 -22.19 -11.77
C LEU A 294 8.57 -23.00 -13.06
N GLY A 295 7.50 -22.74 -13.81
CA GLY A 295 7.26 -23.35 -15.11
C GLY A 295 8.10 -22.74 -16.23
N SER A 296 8.05 -23.34 -17.43
CA SER A 296 8.69 -22.81 -18.64
C SER A 296 7.93 -21.66 -19.29
N GLY A 297 6.69 -21.40 -18.86
CA GLY A 297 5.81 -20.38 -19.44
C GLY A 297 5.48 -19.26 -18.45
N ASN A 298 5.36 -18.04 -18.97
CA ASN A 298 4.88 -16.89 -18.21
C ASN A 298 3.35 -17.02 -18.03
N THR A 299 2.90 -17.39 -16.83
CA THR A 299 1.48 -17.60 -16.48
C THR A 299 0.65 -16.34 -16.69
N PHE A 300 1.22 -15.16 -16.40
CA PHE A 300 0.58 -13.87 -16.63
C PHE A 300 0.34 -13.61 -18.12
N LEU A 301 1.35 -13.79 -18.96
CA LEU A 301 1.20 -13.66 -20.41
C LEU A 301 0.25 -14.72 -20.97
N GLY A 302 0.31 -15.95 -20.46
CA GLY A 302 -0.60 -17.03 -20.81
C GLY A 302 -2.05 -16.65 -20.54
N ALA A 303 -2.34 -16.12 -19.36
CA ALA A 303 -3.67 -15.65 -18.97
C ALA A 303 -4.17 -14.52 -19.88
N LEU A 304 -3.34 -13.51 -20.16
CA LEU A 304 -3.70 -12.43 -21.09
C LEU A 304 -4.02 -12.98 -22.49
N ASN A 305 -3.21 -13.90 -23.02
CA ASN A 305 -3.41 -14.48 -24.34
C ASN A 305 -4.71 -15.32 -24.45
N THR A 306 -5.29 -15.78 -23.33
CA THR A 306 -6.58 -16.51 -23.37
C THR A 306 -7.76 -15.60 -23.74
N VAL A 307 -7.66 -14.32 -23.40
CA VAL A 307 -8.74 -13.32 -23.56
C VAL A 307 -8.41 -12.27 -24.64
N LEU A 308 -7.15 -11.86 -24.77
CA LEU A 308 -6.68 -10.89 -25.77
C LEU A 308 -6.30 -11.61 -27.08
N ARG A 309 -7.32 -12.01 -27.86
CA ARG A 309 -7.12 -12.86 -29.06
C ARG A 309 -6.74 -12.09 -30.32
N ALA A 310 -7.06 -10.81 -30.39
CA ALA A 310 -6.82 -9.98 -31.57
C ALA A 310 -5.65 -9.02 -31.30
N PRO A 311 -4.55 -9.11 -32.08
CA PRO A 311 -3.48 -8.12 -32.01
C PRO A 311 -4.00 -6.72 -32.36
N LEU A 312 -3.41 -5.70 -31.73
CA LEU A 312 -3.71 -4.31 -32.04
C LEU A 312 -3.22 -3.96 -33.46
N GLY A 313 -4.11 -3.46 -34.32
CA GLY A 313 -3.79 -3.13 -35.71
C GLY A 313 -3.00 -1.82 -35.90
N ALA A 314 -3.14 -0.87 -34.97
CA ALA A 314 -2.40 0.39 -34.94
C ALA A 314 -2.39 0.96 -33.50
N PRO A 315 -1.39 1.77 -33.10
CA PRO A 315 -1.35 2.35 -31.76
C PRO A 315 -2.64 3.13 -31.42
N LEU A 316 -3.10 2.97 -30.18
CA LEU A 316 -4.20 3.77 -29.65
C LEU A 316 -3.75 5.22 -29.46
N VAL A 317 -4.59 6.18 -29.85
CA VAL A 317 -4.33 7.61 -29.69
C VAL A 317 -5.34 8.19 -28.70
N SER A 318 -4.87 8.95 -27.72
CA SER A 318 -5.71 9.65 -26.76
C SER A 318 -5.11 11.02 -26.45
N ALA A 319 -5.96 12.03 -26.34
CA ALA A 319 -5.53 13.36 -25.94
C ALA A 319 -5.47 13.43 -24.40
N TYR A 320 -4.38 13.98 -23.87
CA TYR A 320 -4.21 14.31 -22.46
C TYR A 320 -3.87 15.80 -22.36
N VAL A 321 -4.84 16.60 -22.75
CA VAL A 321 -4.81 18.08 -22.79
C VAL A 321 -6.06 18.62 -22.09
N PRO A 322 -6.03 19.86 -21.57
CA PRO A 322 -7.16 20.43 -20.81
C PRO A 322 -8.52 20.31 -21.52
N GLU A 323 -8.54 20.44 -22.84
CA GLU A 323 -9.75 20.37 -23.68
C GLU A 323 -10.38 18.98 -23.71
N SER A 324 -9.60 17.94 -23.43
CA SER A 324 -10.06 16.53 -23.41
C SER A 324 -10.45 16.05 -22.02
N ARG A 325 -10.41 16.92 -21.01
CA ARG A 325 -10.80 16.58 -19.63
C ARG A 325 -12.27 16.12 -19.63
N ASP A 326 -12.57 15.06 -18.90
CA ASP A 326 -13.92 14.45 -18.83
C ASP A 326 -14.44 13.84 -20.16
N GLU A 327 -13.66 13.86 -21.24
CA GLU A 327 -14.07 13.32 -22.55
C GLU A 327 -13.50 11.93 -22.87
N VAL A 328 -12.65 11.38 -21.98
CA VAL A 328 -11.85 10.20 -22.32
C VAL A 328 -12.37 8.91 -21.67
N GLY A 329 -12.71 7.95 -22.52
CA GLY A 329 -12.97 6.55 -22.15
C GLY A 329 -11.72 5.67 -22.23
N TYR A 330 -11.91 4.35 -22.32
CA TYR A 330 -10.82 3.40 -22.55
C TYR A 330 -11.27 2.15 -23.31
N THR A 331 -10.29 1.40 -23.84
CA THR A 331 -10.49 0.07 -24.43
C THR A 331 -10.08 -1.02 -23.41
N PRO A 332 -10.93 -2.00 -23.10
CA PRO A 332 -10.63 -3.07 -22.14
C PRO A 332 -9.32 -3.78 -22.40
N GLU A 333 -9.03 -4.07 -23.67
CA GLU A 333 -7.86 -4.82 -24.10
C GLU A 333 -6.56 -4.11 -23.71
N HIS A 334 -6.59 -2.79 -23.65
CA HIS A 334 -5.45 -1.96 -23.28
C HIS A 334 -5.29 -1.84 -21.77
N VAL A 335 -6.39 -1.76 -21.02
CA VAL A 335 -6.37 -1.58 -19.55
C VAL A 335 -6.13 -2.90 -18.82
N LEU A 336 -6.64 -4.01 -19.37
CA LEU A 336 -6.57 -5.32 -18.76
C LEU A 336 -5.16 -5.76 -18.33
N PRO A 337 -4.10 -5.63 -19.15
CA PRO A 337 -2.74 -5.98 -18.71
C PRO A 337 -2.34 -5.27 -17.43
N PHE A 338 -2.62 -3.97 -17.31
CA PHE A 338 -2.28 -3.19 -16.12
C PHE A 338 -3.15 -3.55 -14.92
N LEU A 339 -4.44 -3.81 -15.14
CA LEU A 339 -5.34 -4.19 -14.05
C LEU A 339 -4.98 -5.57 -13.50
N LEU A 340 -4.70 -6.53 -14.37
CA LEU A 340 -4.35 -7.89 -14.01
C LEU A 340 -3.00 -7.96 -13.29
N ASP A 341 -2.04 -7.11 -13.67
CA ASP A 341 -0.70 -7.04 -13.08
C ASP A 341 -0.76 -6.75 -11.57
N LEU A 342 -1.70 -5.90 -11.13
CA LEU A 342 -1.94 -5.62 -9.71
C LEU A 342 -2.28 -6.87 -8.88
N PHE A 343 -2.75 -7.93 -9.53
CA PHE A 343 -3.26 -9.14 -8.87
C PHE A 343 -2.56 -10.42 -9.31
N ALA A 344 -1.50 -10.34 -10.12
CA ALA A 344 -0.77 -11.51 -10.59
C ALA A 344 -0.29 -12.41 -9.41
N SER A 345 0.09 -11.75 -8.31
CA SER A 345 0.59 -12.36 -7.07
C SER A 345 -0.47 -12.48 -5.96
N ALA A 346 -1.70 -12.02 -6.18
CA ALA A 346 -2.76 -12.04 -5.19
C ALA A 346 -3.15 -13.48 -4.80
N PRO A 347 -3.72 -13.70 -3.59
CA PRO A 347 -4.37 -14.97 -3.26
C PRO A 347 -5.35 -15.42 -4.35
N ARG A 348 -5.30 -16.68 -4.76
CA ARG A 348 -6.22 -17.18 -5.80
C ARG A 348 -7.69 -17.10 -5.36
N GLY A 349 -7.95 -17.14 -4.05
CA GLY A 349 -9.27 -16.92 -3.46
C GLY A 349 -9.73 -15.46 -3.37
N THR A 350 -8.95 -14.48 -3.84
CA THR A 350 -9.29 -13.04 -3.72
C THR A 350 -10.66 -12.72 -4.30
N ARG A 351 -11.51 -12.12 -3.47
CA ARG A 351 -12.84 -11.64 -3.82
C ARG A 351 -12.80 -10.17 -4.20
N PHE A 352 -13.38 -9.83 -5.34
CA PHE A 352 -13.40 -8.47 -5.87
C PHE A 352 -14.79 -7.87 -5.72
N GLY A 353 -14.93 -6.75 -5.01
CA GLY A 353 -16.12 -5.92 -5.13
C GLY A 353 -16.00 -5.08 -6.40
N TRP A 354 -16.85 -5.31 -7.39
CA TRP A 354 -16.78 -4.64 -8.68
C TRP A 354 -17.96 -3.68 -8.85
N PHE A 355 -17.64 -2.40 -9.00
CA PHE A 355 -18.61 -1.31 -9.16
C PHE A 355 -18.37 -0.63 -10.50
N GLY A 356 -19.21 -0.91 -11.49
CA GLY A 356 -19.02 -0.45 -12.86
C GLY A 356 -20.07 -1.01 -13.80
N THR A 357 -20.21 -0.41 -14.98
CA THR A 357 -21.19 -0.86 -15.99
C THR A 357 -20.57 -1.45 -17.24
N HIS A 358 -19.24 -1.37 -17.39
CA HIS A 358 -18.56 -1.80 -18.60
C HIS A 358 -18.35 -3.32 -18.64
N ALA A 359 -19.33 -3.99 -19.24
CA ALA A 359 -19.40 -5.43 -19.44
C ALA A 359 -18.09 -6.05 -19.93
N ALA A 360 -17.51 -5.47 -20.99
CA ALA A 360 -16.36 -6.03 -21.66
C ALA A 360 -15.11 -6.04 -20.77
N MET A 361 -14.90 -5.00 -19.96
CA MET A 361 -13.80 -4.96 -18.99
C MET A 361 -13.98 -6.01 -17.89
N LEU A 362 -15.18 -6.13 -17.32
CA LEU A 362 -15.48 -7.15 -16.31
C LEU A 362 -15.28 -8.57 -16.85
N ASP A 363 -15.80 -8.86 -18.04
CA ASP A 363 -15.70 -10.18 -18.67
C ASP A 363 -14.24 -10.55 -18.98
N GLN A 364 -13.47 -9.61 -19.53
CA GLN A 364 -12.05 -9.83 -19.81
C GLN A 364 -11.25 -10.03 -18.53
N PHE A 365 -11.51 -9.23 -17.49
CA PHE A 365 -10.87 -9.39 -16.18
C PHE A 365 -11.19 -10.74 -15.55
N LEU A 366 -12.48 -11.13 -15.50
CA LEU A 366 -12.90 -12.43 -14.99
C LEU A 366 -12.21 -13.56 -15.76
N GLY A 367 -12.22 -13.52 -17.09
CA GLY A 367 -11.58 -14.53 -17.94
C GLY A 367 -10.08 -14.65 -17.66
N ALA A 368 -9.35 -13.52 -17.60
CA ALA A 368 -7.94 -13.50 -17.30
C ALA A 368 -7.63 -13.97 -15.87
N TRP A 369 -8.44 -13.56 -14.89
CA TRP A 369 -8.31 -13.99 -13.50
C TRP A 369 -8.48 -15.50 -13.36
N ARG A 370 -9.48 -16.10 -14.02
CA ARG A 370 -9.65 -17.56 -14.06
C ARG A 370 -8.47 -18.24 -14.74
N ALA A 371 -7.94 -17.68 -15.83
CA ALA A 371 -6.78 -18.23 -16.52
C ALA A 371 -5.48 -18.15 -15.68
N LEU A 372 -5.37 -17.19 -14.75
CA LEU A 372 -4.34 -17.14 -13.71
C LEU A 372 -4.53 -18.16 -12.57
N GLY A 373 -5.60 -18.95 -12.59
CA GLY A 373 -5.97 -19.88 -11.52
C GLY A 373 -6.79 -19.23 -10.40
N GLY A 374 -7.31 -18.03 -10.60
CA GLY A 374 -8.20 -17.36 -9.65
C GLY A 374 -9.48 -18.15 -9.39
N SER A 375 -9.77 -18.41 -8.12
CA SER A 375 -10.97 -19.09 -7.63
C SER A 375 -11.98 -18.14 -6.97
N GLY A 376 -11.55 -16.98 -6.46
CA GLY A 376 -12.44 -16.02 -5.80
C GLY A 376 -13.56 -15.46 -6.68
N GLU A 377 -14.67 -15.08 -6.06
CA GLU A 377 -15.83 -14.52 -6.75
C GLU A 377 -15.68 -13.02 -7.01
N ILE A 378 -16.29 -12.52 -8.08
CA ILE A 378 -16.49 -11.09 -8.30
C ILE A 378 -17.90 -10.74 -7.82
N LEU A 379 -17.98 -9.83 -6.86
CA LEU A 379 -19.19 -9.44 -6.16
C LEU A 379 -19.77 -8.17 -6.80
N LEU A 380 -21.06 -8.20 -7.14
CA LEU A 380 -21.80 -7.12 -7.79
C LEU A 380 -22.92 -6.58 -6.89
N PRO A 381 -23.17 -5.26 -6.83
CA PRO A 381 -24.11 -4.66 -5.89
C PRO A 381 -25.58 -4.89 -6.30
N ALA A 382 -26.23 -5.88 -5.68
CA ALA A 382 -27.60 -6.30 -5.97
C ALA A 382 -28.66 -5.21 -5.72
N ASP A 383 -28.40 -4.32 -4.76
CA ASP A 383 -29.26 -3.22 -4.34
C ASP A 383 -28.99 -1.91 -5.12
N ARG A 384 -28.16 -1.96 -6.16
CA ARG A 384 -27.81 -0.83 -7.03
C ARG A 384 -28.09 -1.19 -8.49
N PRO A 385 -29.36 -1.14 -8.95
CA PRO A 385 -29.77 -1.60 -10.28
C PRO A 385 -28.99 -0.95 -11.43
N ALA A 386 -28.56 0.30 -11.26
CA ALA A 386 -27.74 1.03 -12.23
C ALA A 386 -26.38 0.35 -12.53
N LEU A 387 -25.89 -0.51 -11.63
CA LEU A 387 -24.59 -1.20 -11.73
C LEU A 387 -24.73 -2.72 -11.91
N LEU A 388 -25.94 -3.26 -11.87
CA LEU A 388 -26.18 -4.71 -11.76
C LEU A 388 -26.19 -5.45 -13.11
N GLY A 389 -26.05 -4.75 -14.25
CA GLY A 389 -26.36 -5.22 -15.61
C GLY A 389 -25.70 -6.53 -16.10
N GLN A 390 -24.89 -7.19 -15.28
CA GLN A 390 -24.08 -8.38 -15.57
C GLN A 390 -24.40 -9.59 -14.66
N ALA A 391 -25.40 -9.51 -13.77
CA ALA A 391 -25.69 -10.56 -12.78
C ALA A 391 -26.07 -11.92 -13.40
N GLY A 392 -25.69 -13.02 -12.72
CA GLY A 392 -26.15 -14.38 -13.04
C GLY A 392 -25.19 -15.25 -13.87
N ARG A 393 -23.95 -14.81 -14.10
CA ARG A 393 -22.90 -15.61 -14.75
C ARG A 393 -22.05 -16.37 -13.73
N ALA A 394 -21.49 -17.50 -14.13
CA ALA A 394 -20.59 -18.28 -13.27
C ALA A 394 -19.37 -17.45 -12.86
N GLY A 395 -19.09 -17.40 -11.55
CA GLY A 395 -18.01 -16.60 -10.98
C GLY A 395 -18.38 -15.14 -10.64
N LEU A 396 -19.63 -14.74 -10.88
CA LEU A 396 -20.19 -13.45 -10.45
C LEU A 396 -21.30 -13.68 -9.41
N SER A 397 -21.25 -12.95 -8.30
CA SER A 397 -22.24 -13.05 -7.22
C SER A 397 -22.88 -11.69 -6.94
N ALA A 398 -24.20 -11.60 -7.08
CA ALA A 398 -24.93 -10.39 -6.73
C ALA A 398 -25.27 -10.40 -5.22
N LEU A 399 -24.73 -9.45 -4.46
CA LEU A 399 -24.92 -9.34 -3.01
C LEU A 399 -25.32 -7.91 -2.62
N PRO A 400 -25.95 -7.69 -1.46
CA PRO A 400 -26.17 -6.33 -0.95
C PRO A 400 -24.84 -5.57 -0.83
N THR A 401 -24.82 -4.29 -1.19
CA THR A 401 -23.59 -3.46 -1.17
C THR A 401 -22.88 -3.53 0.18
N ALA A 402 -23.61 -3.46 1.29
CA ALA A 402 -23.03 -3.58 2.64
C ALA A 402 -22.27 -4.91 2.86
N THR A 403 -22.78 -6.02 2.32
CA THR A 403 -22.10 -7.33 2.38
C THR A 403 -20.83 -7.33 1.57
N ILE A 404 -20.86 -6.74 0.36
CA ILE A 404 -19.66 -6.60 -0.47
C ILE A 404 -18.59 -5.79 0.26
N LEU A 405 -18.96 -4.64 0.83
CA LEU A 405 -18.03 -3.78 1.56
C LEU A 405 -17.46 -4.44 2.82
N ALA A 406 -18.12 -5.45 3.38
CA ALA A 406 -17.62 -6.24 4.51
C ALA A 406 -16.73 -7.42 4.08
N GLU A 407 -17.00 -8.03 2.92
CA GLU A 407 -16.43 -9.33 2.54
C GLU A 407 -15.43 -9.30 1.38
N ALA A 408 -15.40 -8.24 0.56
CA ALA A 408 -14.43 -8.14 -0.53
C ALA A 408 -13.03 -7.83 0.01
N ASP A 409 -12.02 -8.45 -0.62
CA ASP A 409 -10.60 -8.21 -0.35
C ASP A 409 -10.08 -6.97 -1.10
N VAL A 410 -10.70 -6.66 -2.25
CA VAL A 410 -10.35 -5.58 -3.16
C VAL A 410 -11.62 -4.90 -3.65
N LEU A 411 -11.60 -3.58 -3.77
CA LEU A 411 -12.71 -2.79 -4.29
C LEU A 411 -12.29 -2.09 -5.59
N VAL A 412 -12.99 -2.40 -6.68
CA VAL A 412 -12.74 -1.89 -8.03
C VAL A 412 -13.90 -0.99 -8.46
N PHE A 413 -13.58 0.24 -8.83
CA PHE A 413 -14.51 1.25 -9.30
C PHE A 413 -14.17 1.61 -10.75
N ASP A 414 -15.12 1.45 -11.66
CA ASP A 414 -14.92 1.64 -13.09
C ASP A 414 -15.72 2.85 -13.59
N PHE A 415 -15.02 3.96 -13.78
CA PHE A 415 -15.59 5.28 -14.06
C PHE A 415 -15.80 5.53 -15.56
N VAL A 416 -16.53 4.62 -16.21
CA VAL A 416 -16.98 4.73 -17.60
C VAL A 416 -18.43 4.25 -17.74
N ASP A 417 -19.07 4.64 -18.84
CA ASP A 417 -20.39 4.14 -19.20
C ASP A 417 -20.34 2.68 -19.69
N ALA A 418 -21.50 2.12 -20.01
CA ALA A 418 -21.61 0.72 -20.44
C ALA A 418 -20.90 0.43 -21.78
N ALA A 419 -20.57 1.46 -22.58
CA ALA A 419 -19.85 1.37 -23.83
C ALA A 419 -18.34 1.69 -23.69
N GLY A 420 -17.85 1.95 -22.46
CA GLY A 420 -16.47 2.34 -22.19
C GLY A 420 -16.18 3.81 -22.48
N GLY A 421 -17.20 4.61 -22.74
CA GLY A 421 -17.14 6.06 -22.93
C GLY A 421 -17.05 6.83 -21.61
N PRO A 422 -16.74 8.13 -21.66
CA PRO A 422 -16.68 8.97 -20.47
C PRO A 422 -18.04 8.99 -19.77
N LEU A 423 -18.04 8.82 -18.44
CA LEU A 423 -19.22 9.13 -17.65
C LEU A 423 -19.40 10.64 -17.58
N PRO A 424 -20.62 11.15 -17.83
CA PRO A 424 -20.90 12.56 -17.64
C PRO A 424 -20.58 12.97 -16.20
N HIS A 425 -19.76 14.00 -16.08
CA HIS A 425 -19.51 14.76 -14.88
C HIS A 425 -19.52 16.23 -15.28
N GLY A 426 -20.55 16.97 -14.90
CA GLY A 426 -20.70 18.36 -15.35
C GLY A 426 -21.55 18.58 -16.61
N GLU A 427 -22.31 19.69 -16.60
CA GLU A 427 -23.01 20.37 -17.72
C GLU A 427 -24.41 19.92 -18.19
N THR A 428 -25.02 18.83 -17.73
CA THR A 428 -26.46 18.59 -17.98
C THR A 428 -27.23 18.29 -16.70
N LYS A 429 -28.42 18.87 -16.57
CA LYS A 429 -29.26 19.03 -15.35
C LYS A 429 -29.69 17.76 -14.59
N ALA A 430 -29.16 16.58 -14.91
CA ALA A 430 -29.35 15.36 -14.14
C ALA A 430 -28.00 14.65 -13.99
N VAL A 431 -27.61 14.35 -12.75
CA VAL A 431 -26.50 13.43 -12.47
C VAL A 431 -26.77 12.13 -13.21
N HIS A 432 -25.82 11.63 -13.99
CA HIS A 432 -25.97 10.34 -14.63
C HIS A 432 -26.13 9.27 -13.52
N PRO A 433 -27.19 8.44 -13.52
CA PRO A 433 -27.49 7.53 -12.40
C PRO A 433 -26.33 6.58 -12.03
N VAL A 434 -25.48 6.24 -13.01
CA VAL A 434 -24.27 5.44 -12.78
C VAL A 434 -23.22 6.23 -12.01
N SER A 435 -22.96 7.49 -12.38
CA SER A 435 -22.02 8.36 -11.66
C SER A 435 -22.48 8.56 -10.22
N GLU A 436 -23.79 8.76 -10.03
CA GLU A 436 -24.41 8.89 -8.72
C GLU A 436 -24.18 7.65 -7.85
N ALA A 437 -24.49 6.47 -8.40
CA ALA A 437 -24.31 5.20 -7.71
C ALA A 437 -22.83 4.90 -7.39
N LEU A 438 -21.91 5.13 -8.33
CA LEU A 438 -20.47 4.88 -8.14
C LEU A 438 -19.89 5.75 -7.03
N LEU A 439 -20.17 7.06 -7.07
CA LEU A 439 -19.69 7.99 -6.05
C LEU A 439 -20.28 7.69 -4.67
N GLY A 440 -21.59 7.40 -4.60
CA GLY A 440 -22.24 7.02 -3.35
C GLY A 440 -21.58 5.79 -2.71
N ILE A 441 -21.40 4.71 -3.49
CA ILE A 441 -20.76 3.48 -3.00
C ILE A 441 -19.28 3.72 -2.66
N PHE A 442 -18.56 4.52 -3.46
CA PHE A 442 -17.16 4.85 -3.17
C PHE A 442 -17.03 5.54 -1.80
N MET A 443 -17.88 6.51 -1.49
CA MET A 443 -17.86 7.19 -0.19
C MET A 443 -18.27 6.26 0.95
N GLU A 444 -19.27 5.39 0.75
CA GLU A 444 -19.63 4.33 1.71
C GLU A 444 -18.44 3.39 1.97
N ALA A 445 -17.74 2.97 0.92
CA ALA A 445 -16.57 2.11 1.01
C ALA A 445 -15.41 2.77 1.78
N VAL A 446 -15.12 4.04 1.51
CA VAL A 446 -14.09 4.80 2.25
C VAL A 446 -14.44 4.90 3.72
N LEU A 447 -15.71 5.13 4.08
CA LEU A 447 -16.16 5.17 5.47
C LEU A 447 -15.99 3.83 6.18
N VAL A 448 -16.44 2.74 5.54
CA VAL A 448 -16.31 1.38 6.09
C VAL A 448 -14.83 1.02 6.27
N GLU A 449 -14.00 1.31 5.27
CA GLU A 449 -12.57 1.02 5.30
C GLU A 449 -11.83 1.84 6.36
N SER A 450 -12.08 3.15 6.44
CA SER A 450 -11.47 3.99 7.46
C SER A 450 -11.87 3.55 8.88
N GLY A 451 -13.11 3.08 9.08
CA GLY A 451 -13.55 2.51 10.35
C GLY A 451 -12.81 1.22 10.69
N ALA A 452 -12.75 0.28 9.74
CA ALA A 452 -12.05 -0.99 9.93
C ALA A 452 -10.56 -0.80 10.26
N GLN A 453 -9.88 0.15 9.57
CA GLN A 453 -8.48 0.46 9.86
C GLN A 453 -8.29 1.10 11.25
N ALA A 454 -9.24 1.93 11.71
CA ALA A 454 -9.23 2.47 13.06
C ALA A 454 -9.35 1.37 14.13
N ASP A 455 -10.06 0.29 13.80
CA ASP A 455 -10.18 -0.92 14.63
C ASP A 455 -9.00 -1.90 14.46
N GLY A 456 -7.98 -1.53 13.69
CA GLY A 456 -6.75 -2.31 13.50
C GLY A 456 -6.79 -3.34 12.37
N ALA A 457 -7.82 -3.32 11.52
CA ALA A 457 -7.85 -4.16 10.32
C ALA A 457 -6.76 -3.76 9.32
N ALA A 458 -6.25 -4.73 8.56
CA ALA A 458 -5.32 -4.46 7.48
C ALA A 458 -6.02 -3.69 6.34
N PRO A 459 -5.36 -2.70 5.74
CA PRO A 459 -5.96 -1.89 4.69
C PRO A 459 -6.21 -2.72 3.42
N ARG A 460 -7.39 -2.53 2.81
CA ARG A 460 -7.76 -3.15 1.53
C ARG A 460 -7.45 -2.23 0.35
N ARG A 461 -7.19 -2.86 -0.80
CA ARG A 461 -6.82 -2.15 -2.02
C ARG A 461 -8.06 -1.58 -2.71
N PHE A 462 -7.99 -0.31 -3.05
CA PHE A 462 -8.95 0.40 -3.88
C PHE A 462 -8.34 0.60 -5.26
N VAL A 463 -9.10 0.32 -6.32
CA VAL A 463 -8.71 0.53 -7.71
C VAL A 463 -9.78 1.36 -8.41
N GLY A 464 -9.40 2.50 -8.97
CA GLY A 464 -10.19 3.32 -9.86
C GLY A 464 -9.74 3.12 -11.30
N ILE A 465 -10.56 2.45 -12.10
CA ILE A 465 -10.39 2.36 -13.55
C ILE A 465 -10.98 3.63 -14.17
N ASN A 466 -10.18 4.26 -15.02
CA ASN A 466 -10.44 5.56 -15.61
C ASN A 466 -10.72 6.68 -14.59
N ALA A 467 -10.14 6.62 -13.39
CA ALA A 467 -10.15 7.74 -12.44
C ALA A 467 -9.00 8.73 -12.75
N ILE A 468 -8.92 9.20 -14.00
CA ILE A 468 -7.79 9.98 -14.49
C ILE A 468 -8.23 10.97 -15.57
N HIS A 469 -7.74 12.20 -15.50
CA HIS A 469 -8.10 13.28 -16.42
C HIS A 469 -9.60 13.58 -16.45
N ASN A 470 -10.27 13.41 -15.32
CA ASN A 470 -11.71 13.65 -15.16
C ASN A 470 -12.04 14.02 -13.71
N GLY A 471 -13.31 14.37 -13.45
CA GLY A 471 -13.79 14.74 -12.12
C GLY A 471 -13.60 13.66 -11.05
N PHE A 472 -13.61 12.39 -11.45
CA PHE A 472 -13.44 11.27 -10.51
C PHE A 472 -12.01 11.16 -9.98
N GLU A 473 -10.99 11.62 -10.71
CA GLU A 473 -9.59 11.59 -10.26
C GLU A 473 -9.39 12.32 -8.94
N HIS A 474 -9.97 13.51 -8.80
CA HIS A 474 -9.80 14.34 -7.61
C HIS A 474 -10.52 13.77 -6.40
N VAL A 475 -11.74 13.25 -6.60
CA VAL A 475 -12.50 12.55 -5.56
C VAL A 475 -11.73 11.30 -5.09
N PHE A 476 -11.30 10.46 -6.02
CA PHE A 476 -10.57 9.24 -5.70
C PHE A 476 -9.25 9.54 -4.97
N GLY A 477 -8.46 10.48 -5.48
CA GLY A 477 -7.19 10.90 -4.91
C GLY A 477 -7.29 11.63 -3.56
N SER A 478 -8.46 12.17 -3.22
CA SER A 478 -8.70 12.82 -1.92
C SER A 478 -8.84 11.81 -0.77
N HIS A 479 -9.19 10.56 -1.07
CA HIS A 479 -9.45 9.53 -0.06
C HIS A 479 -8.48 8.34 -0.12
N VAL A 480 -7.90 8.08 -1.29
CA VAL A 480 -7.01 6.94 -1.51
C VAL A 480 -5.59 7.46 -1.73
N VAL A 481 -4.62 6.95 -0.97
CA VAL A 481 -3.20 7.19 -1.23
C VAL A 481 -2.81 6.47 -2.50
N THR A 482 -2.84 7.19 -3.62
CA THR A 482 -2.56 6.60 -4.93
C THR A 482 -1.12 6.82 -5.36
N ALA A 483 -0.53 5.80 -5.99
CA ALA A 483 0.59 6.03 -6.87
C ALA A 483 0.08 6.82 -8.09
N ARG A 484 0.72 7.95 -8.42
CA ARG A 484 0.40 8.70 -9.64
C ARG A 484 0.94 7.92 -10.85
N THR A 485 0.09 7.12 -11.47
CA THR A 485 0.43 6.40 -12.70
C THR A 485 0.28 7.31 -13.93
N PRO A 486 1.02 7.04 -15.01
CA PRO A 486 0.82 7.74 -16.29
C PRO A 486 -0.59 7.58 -16.84
N PHE A 487 -1.03 8.56 -17.65
CA PHE A 487 -2.35 8.55 -18.31
C PHE A 487 -2.65 7.27 -19.08
N SER A 488 -1.64 6.71 -19.75
CA SER A 488 -1.74 5.50 -20.55
C SER A 488 -2.16 4.26 -19.76
N VAL A 489 -1.98 4.21 -18.43
CA VAL A 489 -2.33 3.03 -17.63
C VAL A 489 -3.84 2.99 -17.35
N ARG A 490 -4.51 4.14 -17.32
CA ARG A 490 -5.94 4.30 -16.97
C ARG A 490 -6.31 3.87 -15.55
N LEU A 491 -5.35 3.63 -14.66
CA LEU A 491 -5.62 3.17 -13.30
C LEU A 491 -5.14 4.17 -12.26
N ARG A 492 -5.94 4.38 -11.23
CA ARG A 492 -5.48 4.87 -9.92
C ARG A 492 -5.69 3.74 -8.93
N HIS A 493 -4.74 3.49 -8.04
CA HIS A 493 -4.94 2.48 -7.01
C HIS A 493 -4.11 2.76 -5.77
N GLY A 494 -4.58 2.25 -4.64
CA GLY A 494 -3.94 2.48 -3.36
C GLY A 494 -4.78 2.01 -2.19
N PHE A 495 -4.57 2.64 -1.04
CA PHE A 495 -5.26 2.34 0.21
C PHE A 495 -5.93 3.61 0.74
N VAL A 496 -7.06 3.46 1.42
CA VAL A 496 -7.76 4.59 2.06
C VAL A 496 -6.86 5.24 3.12
N VAL A 497 -6.85 6.57 3.15
CA VAL A 497 -6.26 7.35 4.24
C VAL A 497 -7.22 7.31 5.43
N PRO A 498 -6.82 6.82 6.61
CA PRO A 498 -7.65 6.89 7.80
C PRO A 498 -8.06 8.33 8.12
N GLU A 499 -9.29 8.49 8.60
CA GLU A 499 -9.81 9.81 8.98
C GLU A 499 -8.89 10.51 9.99
N GLY A 500 -8.58 11.79 9.73
CA GLY A 500 -7.68 12.59 10.58
C GLY A 500 -6.20 12.29 10.40
N MET A 501 -5.83 11.42 9.46
CA MET A 501 -4.44 11.18 9.08
C MET A 501 -4.11 11.82 7.71
N SER A 502 -2.84 12.12 7.51
CA SER A 502 -2.30 12.49 6.19
C SER A 502 -0.98 11.80 5.96
N LEU A 503 -0.66 11.48 4.70
CA LEU A 503 0.65 10.98 4.33
C LEU A 503 1.68 12.11 4.40
N ALA A 504 2.71 11.95 5.24
CA ALA A 504 3.86 12.83 5.26
C ALA A 504 4.80 12.54 4.07
N ALA A 505 5.74 13.45 3.79
CA ALA A 505 6.69 13.32 2.69
C ALA A 505 7.60 12.08 2.81
N ASP A 506 7.76 11.53 4.02
CA ASP A 506 8.49 10.30 4.31
C ASP A 506 7.63 9.03 4.16
N GLY A 507 6.39 9.16 3.68
CA GLY A 507 5.45 8.05 3.51
C GLY A 507 4.75 7.60 4.80
N THR A 508 4.98 8.27 5.93
CA THR A 508 4.31 7.92 7.19
C THR A 508 2.93 8.58 7.29
N LEU A 509 1.92 7.85 7.78
CA LEU A 509 0.64 8.44 8.15
C LEU A 509 0.81 9.20 9.47
N ARG A 510 0.47 10.49 9.48
CA ARG A 510 0.53 11.33 10.68
C ARG A 510 -0.86 11.87 11.01
N PRO A 511 -1.24 11.95 12.30
CA PRO A 511 -2.44 12.66 12.71
C PRO A 511 -2.25 14.14 12.35
N THR A 512 -3.08 14.64 11.46
CA THR A 512 -3.00 16.03 11.03
C THR A 512 -4.42 16.57 10.98
N PRO A 513 -4.76 17.61 11.77
CA PRO A 513 -5.90 18.45 11.43
C PRO A 513 -5.69 18.89 9.98
N GLN A 514 -6.71 18.74 9.11
CA GLN A 514 -6.57 19.20 7.73
C GLN A 514 -6.34 20.70 7.74
N ASP A 515 -5.08 21.13 7.63
CA ASP A 515 -4.71 22.53 7.52
C ASP A 515 -4.95 22.97 6.08
N TRP A 516 -6.19 23.42 5.83
CA TRP A 516 -6.67 23.86 4.53
C TRP A 516 -5.86 25.04 4.01
N LEU A 517 -5.28 25.85 4.89
CA LEU A 517 -4.55 27.06 4.50
C LEU A 517 -3.42 26.79 3.51
N ARG A 518 -2.72 25.67 3.66
CA ARG A 518 -1.60 25.29 2.78
C ARG A 518 -2.04 24.95 1.36
N LEU A 519 -3.31 24.62 1.20
CA LEU A 519 -3.94 24.21 -0.05
C LEU A 519 -4.81 25.32 -0.65
N MET A 520 -5.01 26.44 0.06
CA MET A 520 -5.76 27.58 -0.42
C MET A 520 -4.94 28.45 -1.38
N LEU A 521 -5.62 29.05 -2.35
CA LEU A 521 -5.06 29.97 -3.33
C LEU A 521 -5.35 31.43 -2.93
N PRO A 522 -4.40 32.36 -3.16
CA PRO A 522 -4.65 33.78 -2.96
C PRO A 522 -5.64 34.32 -4.00
N GLY A 523 -6.59 35.13 -3.54
CA GLY A 523 -7.50 35.89 -4.39
C GLY A 523 -6.95 37.28 -4.74
N PRO A 524 -7.63 38.07 -5.59
CA PRO A 524 -7.15 39.38 -6.03
C PRO A 524 -6.90 40.41 -4.92
N ALA A 525 -7.53 40.25 -3.75
CA ALA A 525 -7.37 41.11 -2.58
C ALA A 525 -6.47 40.49 -1.50
N GLY A 526 -5.71 39.45 -1.84
CA GLY A 526 -4.78 38.80 -0.91
C GLY A 526 -3.54 38.24 -1.58
N ARG A 527 -2.56 37.89 -0.76
CA ARG A 527 -1.31 37.25 -1.17
C ARG A 527 -0.91 36.17 -0.17
N GLN A 528 -0.08 35.24 -0.63
CA GLN A 528 0.51 34.24 0.24
C GLN A 528 1.87 34.73 0.76
N GLU A 529 2.06 34.76 2.08
CA GLU A 529 3.28 35.28 2.71
C GLU A 529 3.68 34.40 3.90
N ALA A 530 4.86 33.77 3.81
CA ALA A 530 5.43 32.91 4.87
C ALA A 530 4.41 31.90 5.45
N GLY A 531 3.71 31.17 4.59
CA GLY A 531 2.73 30.15 4.98
C GLY A 531 1.38 30.69 5.46
N ALA A 532 1.10 31.98 5.26
CA ALA A 532 -0.14 32.63 5.64
C ALA A 532 -0.83 33.32 4.46
N LEU A 533 -2.14 33.54 4.58
CA LEU A 533 -2.92 34.35 3.65
C LEU A 533 -3.08 35.76 4.22
N VAL A 534 -2.53 36.74 3.52
CA VAL A 534 -2.52 38.15 3.96
C VAL A 534 -3.41 38.96 3.02
N SER A 535 -4.31 39.76 3.60
CA SER A 535 -5.10 40.72 2.83
C SER A 535 -4.28 41.95 2.41
N GLU A 536 -4.53 42.45 1.21
CA GLU A 536 -3.92 43.67 0.71
C GLU A 536 -4.61 44.90 1.32
N PRO A 537 -3.88 45.82 1.99
CA PRO A 537 -4.49 46.97 2.64
C PRO A 537 -5.27 47.86 1.66
N GLY A 538 -6.55 48.10 1.96
CA GLY A 538 -7.41 48.99 1.15
C GLY A 538 -7.98 48.36 -0.13
N GLU A 539 -7.66 47.09 -0.40
CA GLU A 539 -8.23 46.33 -1.51
C GLU A 539 -9.44 45.52 -1.03
N ALA A 540 -10.59 45.74 -1.68
CA ALA A 540 -11.82 45.01 -1.41
C ALA A 540 -11.95 43.84 -2.38
N GLY A 541 -12.37 42.67 -1.89
CA GLY A 541 -12.58 41.50 -2.72
C GLY A 541 -12.22 40.18 -2.03
N ASN A 542 -11.95 39.16 -2.85
CA ASN A 542 -11.56 37.82 -2.40
C ASN A 542 -10.08 37.83 -1.99
N VAL A 543 -9.81 37.54 -0.73
CA VAL A 543 -8.47 37.42 -0.13
C VAL A 543 -7.88 36.05 -0.41
N GLY A 544 -8.67 34.99 -0.31
CA GLY A 544 -8.25 33.63 -0.60
C GLY A 544 -9.43 32.67 -0.71
N TYR A 545 -9.21 31.58 -1.43
CA TYR A 545 -10.23 30.57 -1.74
C TYR A 545 -9.61 29.17 -1.85
N GLY A 546 -10.44 28.13 -1.96
CA GLY A 546 -10.01 26.72 -1.90
C GLY A 546 -10.20 26.07 -0.52
N PRO A 547 -9.78 24.81 -0.32
CA PRO A 547 -8.91 24.03 -1.19
C PRO A 547 -9.63 23.12 -2.20
N TYR A 548 -10.94 23.24 -2.34
CA TYR A 548 -11.75 22.39 -3.21
C TYR A 548 -11.64 20.91 -2.82
N LEU A 549 -11.77 20.61 -1.52
CA LEU A 549 -11.64 19.25 -1.01
C LEU A 549 -12.94 18.47 -1.10
N HIS A 550 -12.85 17.15 -1.12
CA HIS A 550 -13.99 16.24 -1.00
C HIS A 550 -13.99 15.60 0.39
N PRO A 551 -14.43 16.27 1.46
CA PRO A 551 -14.48 15.67 2.79
C PRO A 551 -15.56 14.57 2.87
N LEU A 552 -15.45 13.64 3.82
CA LEU A 552 -16.48 12.62 4.02
C LEU A 552 -17.83 13.24 4.44
N PRO A 553 -18.98 12.62 4.14
CA PRO A 553 -20.28 13.10 4.59
C PRO A 553 -20.34 13.22 6.12
N GLY A 554 -20.82 14.34 6.65
CA GLY A 554 -20.85 14.58 8.08
C GLY A 554 -20.91 16.06 8.44
N ARG A 555 -21.01 16.33 9.74
CA ARG A 555 -20.91 17.68 10.29
C ARG A 555 -19.45 18.03 10.54
N TYR A 556 -19.05 19.22 10.13
CA TYR A 556 -17.68 19.73 10.29
C TYR A 556 -17.66 20.94 11.21
N ALA A 557 -16.59 21.06 11.98
CA ALA A 557 -16.17 22.30 12.63
C ALA A 557 -14.94 22.84 11.88
N LEU A 558 -15.05 24.07 11.40
CA LEU A 558 -13.99 24.85 10.77
C LEU A 558 -13.48 25.89 11.77
N ALA A 559 -12.18 25.92 12.02
CA ALA A 559 -11.51 26.97 12.77
C ALA A 559 -10.58 27.76 11.84
N VAL A 560 -10.72 29.09 11.84
CA VAL A 560 -9.86 30.03 11.11
C VAL A 560 -9.10 30.88 12.12
N ASP A 561 -7.79 30.73 12.14
CA ASP A 561 -6.92 31.46 13.05
C ASP A 561 -6.32 32.67 12.34
N PHE A 562 -6.48 33.83 12.97
CA PHE A 562 -5.93 35.10 12.53
C PHE A 562 -4.63 35.39 13.29
N GLY A 563 -3.59 35.76 12.55
CA GLY A 563 -2.32 36.18 13.12
C GLY A 563 -2.47 37.52 13.82
N THR A 564 -1.88 37.64 15.01
CA THR A 564 -1.75 38.92 15.71
C THR A 564 -0.75 39.81 14.96
N ASN A 565 -1.25 40.76 14.16
CA ASN A 565 -0.47 41.90 13.69
C ASN A 565 -1.04 43.19 14.32
N ASP A 566 -0.15 44.10 14.71
CA ASP A 566 -0.31 45.28 15.57
C ASP A 566 -1.37 46.33 15.18
N VAL A 567 -2.18 46.08 14.14
CA VAL A 567 -3.07 47.09 13.54
C VAL A 567 -4.52 47.03 14.05
N ILE A 568 -5.00 45.87 14.52
CA ILE A 568 -6.38 45.75 15.03
C ILE A 568 -6.47 46.06 16.54
N GLY A 569 -5.36 45.97 17.27
CA GLY A 569 -5.31 46.20 18.73
C GLY A 569 -5.50 47.66 19.16
N ALA A 570 -5.18 48.64 18.31
CA ALA A 570 -5.18 50.05 18.70
C ALA A 570 -6.58 50.71 18.70
N ALA A 571 -7.61 50.08 18.10
CA ALA A 571 -8.95 50.65 18.01
C ALA A 571 -9.90 50.23 19.15
N ALA A 572 -9.52 49.25 19.98
CA ALA A 572 -10.39 48.68 21.01
C ALA A 572 -10.48 49.51 22.31
N GLU A 573 -9.63 50.54 22.49
CA GLU A 573 -9.60 51.36 23.72
C GLU A 573 -10.29 52.74 23.59
N ALA A 574 -10.86 53.09 22.44
CA ALA A 574 -11.54 54.38 22.27
C ALA A 574 -13.02 54.32 22.68
N THR A 575 -13.32 54.72 23.91
CA THR A 575 -14.67 55.00 24.42
C THR A 575 -15.34 56.18 23.69
N GLU A 576 -16.54 55.92 23.15
CA GLU A 576 -17.59 56.82 22.63
C GLU A 576 -17.30 57.76 21.40
N PRO A 577 -18.18 57.77 20.37
CA PRO A 577 -18.17 58.80 19.31
C PRO A 577 -19.30 59.85 19.47
N PRO A 578 -19.12 61.11 19.01
CA PRO A 578 -20.25 62.01 18.77
C PRO A 578 -20.85 61.77 17.37
N LEU A 579 -22.17 61.58 17.35
CA LEU A 579 -23.14 61.98 16.31
C LEU A 579 -22.74 61.83 14.83
N HIS A 580 -23.15 60.72 14.19
CA HIS A 580 -23.43 60.69 12.73
C HIS A 580 -24.62 59.80 12.37
N ARG A 581 -25.80 60.13 12.90
CA ARG A 581 -27.09 59.47 12.59
C ARG A 581 -27.63 59.75 11.17
N ARG A 582 -26.93 60.54 10.35
CA ARG A 582 -27.34 60.90 8.97
C ARG A 582 -26.68 60.07 7.85
N ALA A 583 -25.59 59.36 8.12
CA ALA A 583 -24.95 58.47 7.13
C ALA A 583 -25.58 57.07 7.08
N LEU A 584 -26.13 56.60 8.21
CA LEU A 584 -26.78 55.28 8.34
C LEU A 584 -28.08 55.14 7.55
N THR A 585 -28.80 56.24 7.31
CA THR A 585 -30.03 56.22 6.51
C THR A 585 -29.74 56.16 5.00
N ALA A 586 -28.58 56.67 4.56
CA ALA A 586 -28.16 56.58 3.16
C ALA A 586 -27.62 55.18 2.80
N ALA A 587 -26.92 54.51 3.72
CA ALA A 587 -26.44 53.14 3.51
C ALA A 587 -27.59 52.10 3.47
N ARG A 588 -28.66 52.32 4.24
CA ARG A 588 -29.87 51.47 4.23
C ARG A 588 -30.74 51.61 2.97
N MET A 589 -30.64 52.72 2.23
CA MET A 589 -31.37 52.87 0.95
C MET A 589 -30.62 52.29 -0.25
N VAL A 590 -29.33 51.93 -0.10
CA VAL A 590 -28.50 51.35 -1.19
C VAL A 590 -28.31 49.84 -1.01
N LEU A 591 -28.36 49.33 0.21
CA LEU A 591 -28.30 47.90 0.50
C LEU A 591 -29.73 47.33 0.58
N GLY A 592 -30.27 46.98 -0.59
CA GLY A 592 -31.56 46.32 -0.72
C GLY A 592 -31.67 45.05 0.13
N ASP A 593 -32.87 44.82 0.62
CA ASP A 593 -33.30 43.66 1.39
C ASP A 593 -32.89 42.35 0.72
N SER A 594 -32.61 41.32 1.54
CA SER A 594 -31.92 40.08 1.18
C SER A 594 -32.69 39.13 0.24
N ALA A 595 -33.68 39.61 -0.51
CA ALA A 595 -34.63 38.76 -1.22
C ALA A 595 -34.62 38.84 -2.75
N THR A 596 -33.81 39.69 -3.39
CA THR A 596 -33.78 39.78 -4.87
C THR A 596 -32.38 40.03 -5.41
N ARG A 597 -31.63 38.96 -5.72
CA ARG A 597 -30.44 39.01 -6.58
C ARG A 597 -30.44 37.86 -7.57
N ARG A 598 -31.19 38.00 -8.67
CA ARG A 598 -31.02 37.20 -9.90
C ARG A 598 -31.32 38.08 -11.10
N ALA A 599 -30.27 38.53 -11.79
CA ALA A 599 -30.39 39.05 -13.15
C ALA A 599 -29.35 38.37 -14.04
N ARG A 600 -29.85 37.58 -15.02
CA ARG A 600 -29.04 36.97 -16.08
C ARG A 600 -28.85 37.99 -17.20
N HIS A 601 -27.61 38.27 -17.60
CA HIS A 601 -27.32 38.86 -18.89
C HIS A 601 -26.69 37.81 -19.82
N LEU A 602 -27.31 37.64 -20.99
CA LEU A 602 -26.77 36.86 -22.08
C LEU A 602 -25.82 37.76 -22.87
N VAL A 603 -24.55 37.37 -22.95
CA VAL A 603 -23.55 38.03 -23.79
C VAL A 603 -23.16 37.06 -24.90
N ARG A 604 -23.20 37.54 -26.14
CA ARG A 604 -22.71 36.78 -27.30
C ARG A 604 -21.21 36.95 -27.42
N ASP A 605 -20.49 35.84 -27.54
CA ASP A 605 -19.05 35.87 -27.80
C ASP A 605 -18.74 36.22 -29.26
N ALA A 606 -17.45 36.36 -29.58
CA ALA A 606 -16.96 36.70 -30.92
C ALA A 606 -17.31 35.65 -32.00
N LEU A 607 -17.83 34.49 -31.62
CA LEU A 607 -18.28 33.41 -32.50
C LEU A 607 -19.82 33.30 -32.54
N GLY A 608 -20.54 34.25 -31.93
CA GLY A 608 -22.00 34.32 -31.95
C GLY A 608 -22.71 33.38 -30.97
N ARG A 609 -21.99 32.71 -30.06
CA ARG A 609 -22.59 31.83 -29.05
C ARG A 609 -23.08 32.63 -27.86
N GLU A 610 -24.30 32.37 -27.42
CA GLU A 610 -24.86 32.99 -26.21
C GLU A 610 -24.28 32.34 -24.95
N ARG A 611 -23.47 33.10 -24.21
CA ARG A 611 -22.98 32.71 -22.88
C ARG A 611 -23.70 33.55 -21.83
N ALA A 612 -24.22 32.89 -20.80
CA ALA A 612 -24.70 33.59 -19.61
C ALA A 612 -23.47 34.10 -18.84
N THR A 613 -23.30 35.42 -18.76
CA THR A 613 -22.26 36.03 -17.91
C THR A 613 -22.94 36.68 -16.72
N TRP A 614 -22.57 36.23 -15.52
CA TRP A 614 -22.99 36.86 -14.28
C TRP A 614 -22.23 38.17 -14.11
N VAL A 615 -22.96 39.27 -13.88
CA VAL A 615 -22.35 40.52 -13.43
C VAL A 615 -21.83 40.26 -12.03
N ARG A 616 -20.50 40.24 -11.86
CA ARG A 616 -19.85 40.27 -10.54
C ARG A 616 -20.45 41.43 -9.75
N ASP A 617 -21.13 41.11 -8.65
CA ASP A 617 -21.66 42.11 -7.72
C ASP A 617 -20.55 43.10 -7.38
N ARG A 618 -20.78 44.39 -7.67
CA ARG A 618 -19.89 45.48 -7.27
C ARG A 618 -19.88 45.54 -5.75
N TRP A 619 -18.84 44.99 -5.13
CA TRP A 619 -18.44 45.40 -3.79
C TRP A 619 -18.07 46.88 -3.87
N ILE A 620 -18.95 47.73 -3.34
CA ILE A 620 -18.71 49.17 -3.29
C ILE A 620 -17.58 49.38 -2.27
N LYS A 621 -16.46 49.98 -2.71
CA LYS A 621 -15.39 50.48 -1.83
C LYS A 621 -16.05 51.36 -0.76
N ALA A 622 -16.24 50.84 0.45
CA ALA A 622 -16.63 51.67 1.57
C ALA A 622 -15.49 52.67 1.80
N SER A 623 -15.80 53.94 2.00
CA SER A 623 -14.79 54.95 2.34
C SER A 623 -14.05 54.49 3.59
N ALA A 624 -12.79 54.10 3.39
CA ALA A 624 -11.90 53.46 4.36
C ALA A 624 -11.44 54.44 5.47
N THR A 625 -12.37 54.97 6.27
CA THR A 625 -12.06 55.95 7.31
C THR A 625 -12.42 55.54 8.73
N ASP A 626 -13.07 54.39 8.94
CA ASP A 626 -13.38 53.92 10.30
C ASP A 626 -13.28 52.38 10.39
N ASP A 627 -12.24 51.89 11.08
CA ASP A 627 -11.91 50.47 11.27
C ASP A 627 -13.05 49.68 11.96
N ARG A 628 -14.05 50.37 12.54
CA ARG A 628 -15.25 49.77 13.14
C ARG A 628 -16.23 49.18 12.13
N TYR A 629 -16.11 49.51 10.83
CA TYR A 629 -16.98 48.99 9.76
C TYR A 629 -16.25 48.04 8.80
N ALA A 630 -15.02 47.68 9.13
CA ALA A 630 -14.24 46.77 8.33
C ALA A 630 -14.76 45.32 8.55
N GLU A 631 -15.10 44.64 7.47
CA GLU A 631 -15.79 43.35 7.46
C GLU A 631 -14.93 42.27 6.80
N VAL A 632 -14.77 41.14 7.47
CA VAL A 632 -14.28 39.89 6.88
C VAL A 632 -15.46 38.93 6.77
N VAL A 633 -15.69 38.37 5.59
CA VAL A 633 -16.74 37.35 5.38
C VAL A 633 -16.07 36.02 5.06
N LEU A 634 -16.35 35.02 5.88
CA LEU A 634 -15.94 33.64 5.69
C LEU A 634 -17.13 32.86 5.14
N GLU A 635 -16.99 32.25 3.97
CA GLU A 635 -18.04 31.43 3.36
C GLU A 635 -17.49 30.05 3.07
N VAL A 636 -18.10 29.02 3.67
CA VAL A 636 -17.88 27.64 3.22
C VAL A 636 -18.89 27.40 2.10
N ALA A 637 -18.38 27.10 0.92
CA ALA A 637 -19.17 26.93 -0.28
C ALA A 637 -18.75 25.69 -1.05
N SER A 638 -19.67 25.21 -1.87
CA SER A 638 -19.38 24.29 -2.96
C SER A 638 -20.06 24.87 -4.20
N GLU A 639 -19.22 25.37 -5.12
CA GLU A 639 -19.63 26.29 -6.18
C GLU A 639 -20.54 27.42 -5.68
N ASP A 640 -21.73 27.60 -6.26
CA ASP A 640 -22.61 28.72 -5.94
C ASP A 640 -23.43 28.49 -4.66
N THR A 641 -23.30 27.31 -4.03
CA THR A 641 -24.05 26.98 -2.81
C THR A 641 -23.23 27.30 -1.58
N ILE A 642 -23.62 28.37 -0.87
CA ILE A 642 -23.07 28.71 0.44
C ILE A 642 -23.66 27.75 1.48
N MET A 643 -22.81 26.92 2.06
CA MET A 643 -23.16 25.91 3.07
C MET A 643 -23.15 26.52 4.48
N ALA A 644 -22.24 27.45 4.73
CA ALA A 644 -22.18 28.24 5.94
C ALA A 644 -21.50 29.58 5.65
N SER A 645 -21.94 30.64 6.31
CA SER A 645 -21.32 31.96 6.21
C SER A 645 -21.19 32.60 7.59
N ARG A 646 -20.07 33.28 7.82
CA ARG A 646 -19.82 34.05 9.04
C ARG A 646 -19.21 35.39 8.67
N ARG A 647 -19.90 36.46 9.06
CA ARG A 647 -19.40 37.83 8.95
C ARG A 647 -18.74 38.21 10.27
N LEU A 648 -17.55 38.80 10.18
CA LEU A 648 -16.73 39.27 11.30
C LEU A 648 -16.53 40.78 11.18
N LEU A 649 -16.75 41.50 12.27
CA LEU A 649 -16.40 42.91 12.38
C LEU A 649 -14.95 43.06 12.85
N GLY A 650 -14.30 44.19 12.54
CA GLY A 650 -12.89 44.46 12.85
C GLY A 650 -12.40 43.95 14.22
N PRO A 651 -13.08 44.24 15.35
CA PRO A 651 -12.67 43.76 16.67
C PRO A 651 -12.74 42.24 16.86
N GLU A 652 -13.61 41.53 16.12
CA GLU A 652 -13.74 40.07 16.18
C GLU A 652 -12.65 39.36 15.39
N ALA A 653 -12.25 39.91 14.24
CA ALA A 653 -11.09 39.43 13.48
C ALA A 653 -9.78 39.56 14.30
N GLY A 654 -9.73 40.49 15.26
CA GLY A 654 -8.62 40.63 16.22
C GLY A 654 -8.61 39.62 17.38
N ARG A 655 -9.65 38.79 17.57
CA ARG A 655 -9.75 37.84 18.71
C ARG A 655 -8.97 36.53 18.51
N GLY A 656 -8.23 36.40 17.42
CA GLY A 656 -7.26 35.31 17.19
C GLY A 656 -7.82 34.05 16.54
N SER A 657 -9.03 33.58 16.89
CA SER A 657 -9.62 32.39 16.23
C SER A 657 -11.14 32.45 16.12
N VAL A 658 -11.66 31.92 15.00
CA VAL A 658 -13.08 31.93 14.66
C VAL A 658 -13.53 30.54 14.24
N GLU A 659 -14.58 30.04 14.89
CA GLU A 659 -15.15 28.73 14.57
C GLU A 659 -16.49 28.82 13.80
N MET A 660 -16.74 27.92 12.86
CA MET A 660 -18.04 27.76 12.22
C MET A 660 -18.32 26.29 11.94
N SER A 661 -19.59 25.92 11.84
CA SER A 661 -19.97 24.54 11.48
C SER A 661 -20.73 24.50 10.17
N PHE A 662 -20.51 23.44 9.39
CA PHE A 662 -21.24 23.17 8.16
C PHE A 662 -21.49 21.67 8.02
N ASP A 663 -22.51 21.31 7.26
CA ASP A 663 -22.89 19.91 7.01
C ASP A 663 -22.53 19.53 5.58
N VAL A 664 -21.81 18.43 5.43
CA VAL A 664 -21.42 17.83 4.15
C VAL A 664 -22.39 16.72 3.83
N ALA A 665 -23.38 17.03 2.99
CA ALA A 665 -24.41 16.08 2.60
C ALA A 665 -23.82 14.93 1.75
N PRO A 666 -24.36 13.70 1.82
CA PRO A 666 -23.87 12.58 1.01
C PRO A 666 -23.95 12.82 -0.50
N ASP A 667 -24.93 13.61 -0.94
CA ASP A 667 -25.19 13.97 -2.33
C ASP A 667 -24.38 15.18 -2.82
N LEU A 668 -23.60 15.82 -1.94
CA LEU A 668 -22.80 17.00 -2.29
C LEU A 668 -21.81 16.71 -3.43
N PHE A 669 -21.30 15.46 -3.49
CA PHE A 669 -20.34 15.00 -4.48
C PHE A 669 -20.98 14.58 -5.81
N LEU A 670 -22.30 14.51 -5.85
CA LEU A 670 -23.06 14.00 -7.00
C LEU A 670 -23.42 15.13 -7.97
N SER A 671 -23.33 16.39 -7.55
CA SER A 671 -23.73 17.53 -8.38
C SER A 671 -22.72 17.79 -9.51
N PRO A 672 -23.16 17.87 -10.79
CA PRO A 672 -22.31 18.18 -11.95
C PRO A 672 -21.69 19.59 -11.89
N GLU A 673 -22.29 20.47 -11.11
CA GLU A 673 -21.88 21.85 -10.85
C GLU A 673 -21.28 21.96 -9.44
N ARG A 674 -20.38 21.06 -9.00
CA ARG A 674 -19.68 21.26 -7.70
C ARG A 674 -18.20 20.89 -7.73
N ASP A 675 -17.35 21.87 -8.03
CA ASP A 675 -15.99 21.97 -7.47
C ASP A 675 -16.07 21.68 -5.96
N GLY A 676 -15.11 20.92 -5.43
CA GLY A 676 -15.09 20.47 -4.03
C GLY A 676 -15.30 21.60 -3.02
N ILE A 677 -15.46 21.25 -1.74
CA ILE A 677 -15.71 22.24 -0.70
C ILE A 677 -14.53 23.22 -0.58
N GLU A 678 -14.86 24.50 -0.60
CA GLU A 678 -13.92 25.59 -0.42
C GLU A 678 -14.36 26.52 0.71
N LEU A 679 -13.37 27.19 1.31
CA LEU A 679 -13.53 28.36 2.14
C LEU A 679 -13.19 29.59 1.29
N ARG A 680 -14.15 30.49 1.10
CA ARG A 680 -13.93 31.80 0.50
C ARG A 680 -13.78 32.85 1.60
N VAL A 681 -12.74 33.67 1.49
CA VAL A 681 -12.46 34.76 2.43
C VAL A 681 -12.59 36.08 1.69
N HIS A 682 -13.54 36.92 2.09
CA HIS A 682 -13.76 38.23 1.50
C HIS A 682 -13.47 39.36 2.49
N THR A 683 -13.03 40.51 1.96
CA THR A 683 -12.84 41.75 2.72
C THR A 683 -13.44 42.95 1.99
N ASN A 684 -13.90 43.95 2.73
CA ASN A 684 -14.32 45.24 2.19
C ASN A 684 -13.18 46.29 2.10
N GLY A 685 -11.92 45.86 2.26
CA GLY A 685 -10.75 46.75 2.28
C GLY A 685 -10.15 46.98 3.67
N LEU A 686 -10.36 46.05 4.62
CA LEU A 686 -9.79 46.06 5.97
C LEU A 686 -8.26 46.28 5.93
N ARG A 687 -7.70 47.05 6.89
CA ARG A 687 -6.24 47.17 7.06
C ARG A 687 -5.63 45.80 7.33
N GLY A 688 -4.58 45.44 6.59
CA GLY A 688 -4.06 44.07 6.41
C GLY A 688 -4.19 43.12 7.61
N PHE A 689 -5.10 42.16 7.50
CA PHE A 689 -5.19 40.97 8.37
C PHE A 689 -4.46 39.78 7.76
N ARG A 690 -4.09 38.81 8.62
CA ARG A 690 -3.37 37.59 8.26
C ARG A 690 -4.12 36.37 8.78
N ILE A 691 -4.36 35.38 7.92
CA ILE A 691 -4.83 34.05 8.31
C ILE A 691 -3.62 33.13 8.40
N VAL A 692 -3.38 32.57 9.58
CA VAL A 692 -2.21 31.73 9.88
C VAL A 692 -2.54 30.25 9.99
N ARG A 693 -3.82 29.89 10.10
CA ARG A 693 -4.28 28.51 10.04
C ARG A 693 -5.74 28.44 9.63
N VAL A 694 -6.09 27.42 8.85
CA VAL A 694 -7.49 27.06 8.58
C VAL A 694 -7.59 25.57 8.80
N SER A 695 -8.35 25.13 9.81
CA SER A 695 -8.50 23.70 10.09
C SER A 695 -9.95 23.27 10.07
N ALA A 696 -10.24 22.19 9.33
CA ALA A 696 -11.55 21.55 9.35
C ALA A 696 -11.46 20.17 9.99
N ARG A 697 -12.42 19.84 10.85
CA ARG A 697 -12.54 18.53 11.49
C ARG A 697 -13.98 18.06 11.45
N ARG A 698 -14.21 16.80 11.05
CA ARG A 698 -15.52 16.16 11.17
C ARG A 698 -15.81 15.92 12.64
N VAL A 699 -16.95 16.42 13.12
CA VAL A 699 -17.38 16.30 14.53
C VAL A 699 -18.44 15.23 14.77
N GLY A 700 -19.00 14.68 13.68
CA GLY A 700 -19.96 13.58 13.76
C GLY A 700 -20.76 13.42 12.46
N PRO A 701 -21.68 12.45 12.40
CA PRO A 701 -22.64 12.35 11.31
C PRO A 701 -23.58 13.57 11.29
N ILE A 702 -24.21 13.84 10.14
CA ILE A 702 -25.27 14.86 10.06
C ILE A 702 -26.43 14.43 10.98
N PRO A 703 -26.94 15.30 11.87
CA PRO A 703 -28.09 14.99 12.69
C PRO A 703 -29.27 14.59 11.78
N ARG A 704 -29.87 13.41 12.01
CA ARG A 704 -31.12 13.06 11.33
C ARG A 704 -32.17 14.10 11.71
N VAL A 705 -32.62 14.89 10.74
CA VAL A 705 -33.84 15.68 10.92
C VAL A 705 -34.94 14.68 11.22
N ALA A 706 -35.52 14.74 12.42
CA ALA A 706 -36.70 13.95 12.72
C ALA A 706 -37.76 14.33 11.69
N THR A 707 -38.03 13.42 10.75
CA THR A 707 -39.18 13.55 9.87
C THR A 707 -40.39 13.65 10.79
N GLN A 708 -41.01 14.83 10.85
CA GLN A 708 -42.27 14.99 11.56
C GLN A 708 -43.28 14.00 10.94
N PRO A 709 -44.03 13.25 11.78
CA PRO A 709 -44.90 12.16 11.34
C PRO A 709 -46.01 12.61 10.40
#